data_AF-A0A1Z5STY2-F1
#
_entry.id   AF-A0A1Z5STY2-F1
#
_cell.length_a   1.000
_cell.length_b   1.000
_cell.length_c   1.000
_cell.angle_alpha   90.00
_cell.angle_beta   90.00
_cell.angle_gamma   90.00
#
_symmetry.space_group_name_H-M   'P 1'
#
loop_
_entity.id
_entity.type
_entity.pdbx_description
1 polymer ?
#
loop_
_entity_poly.entity_id
_entity_poly.type
_entity_poly.pdbx_seq_one_letter_code
_entity_poly.pdbx_strand_id
1 'polypeptide(L)'
;MADLVELDSLEIKVIIDNELDPVSPCPNEAVQQYGSLKDMGVNGAAIHGTRGAAQRELRMDGICCSAHGLSLMITAVKGDQRRTMLFDTGPEESAWERNAKRLQADIGKIETIHLSHWHRDHSGGMLKAVKMINEAKQQSDSVSVDLHPDRPDYRGIMASEPVSLEADPTFDEIAGVGGKVQKNDKAHTILDGSFSISGEIPRVTPYEAGLRRGIRYIASRDAWEEDTLIRDERLVMCKLKGKGIVMFTGCSHAGVVNAAKHAVELGNGTPLYAVMGGFHLGDAEPDVIKNTTTDLKALDAKLFLAGTFIDSFVIPGRNAAMEQNPEPSVLIIGGGIFGTSTAYHLSLQYKDPSRITILDRTPSPPEPAASNDINKIIRADYSSPFYCDLAYEALDAWATWPELKDFYYRTGWIMLDEEGSDLAERIRKVFRDRNHDPTEDVKLSELNQRWKGVLEGTETRGFKDAYWNPEAGWCDATTATSALMHAAINRGVNYAVGEVAHFHSNDTGIGSVELSNTRHLFADKFVVSTGAWTSSLLSPLEDRLNIAETDRIEQQASAAGVAVAHYRMSDTQMTHLSEMPVVVYGGNGEVIPPPAQNRLLKFTNSNTFTNTITTKSGHRISVPLEQDQHIVSSRLRRETEQTMVDRVMPTFARGKEAAYWRLCWDARTPTQDWLLDRHPDPRLRNLFLAVGGSFHSYKFLPTAGKYMANVLLGRSNGVEKDEAWAWKSTRSEGGGAHPKTAPKRELKDVWDDDLGSRL
;
A
#
# COMPACT_ATOMS: atom_id res chain seq x y z
N MET A 1 -10.90 -43.26 -2.99
CA MET A 1 -11.12 -42.70 -4.34
C MET A 1 -9.79 -42.77 -5.08
N ALA A 2 -9.78 -42.78 -6.42
CA ALA A 2 -8.53 -42.67 -7.18
C ALA A 2 -7.79 -41.39 -6.76
N ASP A 3 -6.47 -41.45 -6.59
CA ASP A 3 -5.67 -40.30 -6.15
C ASP A 3 -5.79 -39.17 -7.16
N LEU A 4 -6.35 -38.04 -6.73
CA LEU A 4 -6.37 -36.81 -7.52
C LEU A 4 -4.96 -36.47 -7.99
N VAL A 5 -4.85 -36.19 -9.28
CA VAL A 5 -3.61 -35.77 -9.88
C VAL A 5 -3.23 -34.40 -9.31
N GLU A 6 -2.00 -34.29 -8.81
CA GLU A 6 -1.45 -33.02 -8.35
C GLU A 6 -1.07 -32.14 -9.56
N LEU A 7 -1.69 -30.97 -9.65
CA LEU A 7 -1.57 -30.03 -10.78
C LEU A 7 -0.45 -29.02 -10.55
N ASP A 8 0.28 -28.66 -11.62
CA ASP A 8 1.33 -27.64 -11.57
C ASP A 8 0.76 -26.21 -11.67
N SER A 9 -0.45 -26.02 -12.20
CA SER A 9 -1.22 -24.77 -12.12
C SER A 9 -2.69 -24.99 -12.46
N LEU A 10 -3.54 -24.05 -12.08
CA LEU A 10 -4.96 -24.01 -12.42
C LEU A 10 -5.31 -22.65 -13.02
N GLU A 11 -5.96 -22.62 -14.18
CA GLU A 11 -6.47 -21.39 -14.79
C GLU A 11 -8.00 -21.41 -14.75
N ILE A 12 -8.65 -20.32 -14.35
CA ILE A 12 -10.11 -20.25 -14.23
C ILE A 12 -10.59 -19.00 -14.96
N LYS A 13 -11.27 -19.16 -16.09
CA LYS A 13 -11.92 -18.07 -16.81
C LYS A 13 -13.40 -18.05 -16.49
N VAL A 14 -13.87 -17.02 -15.79
CA VAL A 14 -15.28 -16.80 -15.47
C VAL A 14 -15.97 -16.32 -16.75
N ILE A 15 -16.99 -17.04 -17.18
CA ILE A 15 -17.81 -16.71 -18.35
C ILE A 15 -19.10 -16.02 -17.92
N ILE A 16 -19.71 -16.45 -16.81
CA ILE A 16 -20.91 -15.86 -16.21
C ILE A 16 -20.71 -15.75 -14.71
N ASP A 17 -21.07 -14.59 -14.17
CA ASP A 17 -21.18 -14.31 -12.74
C ASP A 17 -22.29 -13.27 -12.50
N ASN A 18 -22.75 -13.20 -11.25
CA ASN A 18 -23.85 -12.36 -10.79
C ASN A 18 -23.57 -10.86 -10.96
N GLU A 19 -22.30 -10.46 -10.85
CA GLU A 19 -21.85 -9.06 -10.88
C GLU A 19 -20.61 -8.89 -11.79
N LEU A 20 -20.40 -7.65 -12.25
CA LEU A 20 -19.26 -7.28 -13.09
C LEU A 20 -18.66 -5.96 -12.59
N ASP A 21 -17.41 -5.99 -12.16
CA ASP A 21 -16.60 -4.79 -11.89
C ASP A 21 -15.34 -4.79 -12.77
N PRO A 22 -15.38 -4.10 -13.92
CA PRO A 22 -14.26 -4.04 -14.84
C PRO A 22 -13.25 -2.93 -14.47
N VAL A 23 -13.45 -2.19 -13.37
CA VAL A 23 -12.59 -1.06 -12.99
C VAL A 23 -11.65 -1.45 -11.86
N SER A 24 -12.16 -2.15 -10.85
CA SER A 24 -11.42 -2.46 -9.65
C SER A 24 -10.54 -3.71 -9.85
N PRO A 25 -9.23 -3.64 -9.52
CA PRO A 25 -8.42 -4.84 -9.44
C PRO A 25 -8.84 -5.69 -8.24
N CYS A 26 -8.66 -7.01 -8.33
CA CYS A 26 -8.84 -7.92 -7.20
C CYS A 26 -7.91 -7.46 -6.06
N PRO A 27 -8.41 -7.23 -4.84
CA PRO A 27 -7.59 -6.84 -3.71
C PRO A 27 -6.67 -7.97 -3.22
N ASN A 28 -6.74 -9.16 -3.82
CA ASN A 28 -5.99 -10.34 -3.44
C ASN A 28 -4.84 -10.60 -4.44
N GLU A 29 -3.60 -10.38 -4.01
CA GLU A 29 -2.41 -10.49 -4.87
C GLU A 29 -2.16 -11.92 -5.41
N ALA A 30 -2.75 -12.96 -4.78
CA ALA A 30 -2.70 -14.33 -5.29
C ALA A 30 -3.60 -14.55 -6.52
N VAL A 31 -4.36 -13.53 -6.91
CA VAL A 31 -5.37 -13.54 -7.96
C VAL A 31 -4.95 -12.53 -9.04
N GLN A 32 -4.39 -13.03 -10.14
CA GLN A 32 -4.19 -12.21 -11.33
C GLN A 32 -5.51 -12.07 -12.06
N GLN A 33 -6.00 -10.85 -12.21
CA GLN A 33 -7.25 -10.50 -12.89
C GLN A 33 -6.96 -10.01 -14.31
N TYR A 34 -7.70 -10.52 -15.29
CA TYR A 34 -7.64 -10.10 -16.68
C TYR A 34 -9.05 -9.85 -17.22
N GLY A 35 -9.27 -8.69 -17.82
CA GLY A 35 -10.60 -8.28 -18.29
C GLY A 35 -11.00 -6.87 -17.85
N SER A 36 -10.14 -6.18 -17.10
CA SER A 36 -10.37 -4.81 -16.67
C SER A 36 -10.46 -3.84 -17.85
N LEU A 37 -11.10 -2.68 -17.67
CA LEU A 37 -11.14 -1.58 -18.63
C LEU A 37 -9.74 -1.16 -19.09
N LYS A 38 -8.76 -1.25 -18.19
CA LYS A 38 -7.35 -1.00 -18.49
C LYS A 38 -6.81 -2.05 -19.46
N ASP A 39 -7.01 -3.33 -19.17
CA ASP A 39 -6.54 -4.43 -20.03
C ASP A 39 -7.20 -4.43 -21.40
N MET A 40 -8.52 -4.19 -21.44
CA MET A 40 -9.28 -4.06 -22.69
C MET A 40 -8.84 -2.85 -23.52
N GLY A 41 -8.44 -1.75 -22.89
CA GLY A 41 -7.96 -0.56 -23.59
C GLY A 41 -6.56 -0.78 -24.19
N VAL A 42 -5.66 -1.39 -23.42
CA VAL A 42 -4.29 -1.70 -23.85
C VAL A 42 -4.27 -2.78 -24.94
N ASN A 43 -5.15 -3.79 -24.85
CA ASN A 43 -5.27 -4.85 -25.84
C ASN A 43 -6.34 -4.57 -26.90
N GLY A 44 -6.95 -3.37 -26.89
CA GLY A 44 -8.00 -2.97 -27.80
C GLY A 44 -7.56 -3.00 -29.28
N ALA A 45 -8.54 -3.10 -30.17
CA ALA A 45 -8.31 -3.15 -31.61
C ALA A 45 -7.54 -1.90 -32.08
N ALA A 46 -6.58 -2.11 -32.97
CA ALA A 46 -5.86 -1.01 -33.60
C ALA A 46 -6.84 -0.15 -34.40
N ILE A 47 -6.77 1.17 -34.22
CA ILE A 47 -7.57 2.10 -35.02
C ILE A 47 -6.72 2.57 -36.20
N HIS A 48 -7.30 2.56 -37.40
CA HIS A 48 -6.70 3.16 -38.59
C HIS A 48 -7.57 4.35 -39.03
N GLY A 49 -7.02 5.56 -39.05
CA GLY A 49 -7.74 6.76 -39.51
C GLY A 49 -7.42 8.06 -38.74
N THR A 50 -8.23 9.09 -38.96
CA THR A 50 -8.04 10.45 -38.41
C THR A 50 -8.55 10.57 -36.96
N ARG A 51 -7.82 10.00 -36.01
CA ARG A 51 -8.06 10.18 -34.55
C ARG A 51 -6.82 10.69 -33.80
N GLY A 52 -6.01 11.51 -34.46
CA GLY A 52 -4.80 12.09 -33.87
C GLY A 52 -3.77 11.02 -33.50
N ALA A 53 -3.19 11.11 -32.29
CA ALA A 53 -2.15 10.18 -31.82
C ALA A 53 -2.69 8.84 -31.28
N ALA A 54 -4.01 8.69 -31.12
CA ALA A 54 -4.60 7.49 -30.54
C ALA A 54 -4.40 6.27 -31.47
N GLN A 55 -3.80 5.20 -30.94
CA GLN A 55 -3.47 3.98 -31.70
C GLN A 55 -4.47 2.83 -31.48
N ARG A 56 -5.30 2.89 -30.42
CA ARG A 56 -6.20 1.79 -30.01
C ARG A 56 -7.55 2.31 -29.52
N GLU A 57 -8.61 1.57 -29.79
CA GLU A 57 -9.98 1.88 -29.36
C GLU A 57 -10.42 0.93 -28.24
N LEU A 58 -10.86 1.51 -27.12
CA LEU A 58 -11.56 0.77 -26.08
C LEU A 58 -13.02 0.53 -26.53
N ARG A 59 -13.33 -0.72 -26.84
CA ARG A 59 -14.63 -1.14 -27.36
C ARG A 59 -15.57 -1.51 -26.22
N MET A 60 -16.55 -0.65 -25.93
CA MET A 60 -17.55 -0.89 -24.88
C MET A 60 -18.37 -2.16 -25.13
N ASP A 61 -18.56 -2.55 -26.38
CA ASP A 61 -19.18 -3.80 -26.79
C ASP A 61 -18.30 -5.04 -26.55
N GLY A 62 -17.08 -4.86 -26.04
CA GLY A 62 -16.20 -5.90 -25.51
C GLY A 62 -16.37 -6.19 -24.01
N ILE A 63 -17.13 -5.39 -23.26
CA ILE A 63 -17.39 -5.62 -21.82
C ILE A 63 -18.40 -6.76 -21.66
N CYS A 64 -18.13 -7.75 -20.80
CA CYS A 64 -19.07 -8.86 -20.55
C CYS A 64 -20.39 -8.42 -19.91
N CYS A 65 -21.43 -9.25 -20.01
CA CYS A 65 -22.69 -9.05 -19.30
C CYS A 65 -22.68 -9.87 -18.01
N SER A 66 -22.99 -9.26 -16.86
CA SER A 66 -23.35 -10.01 -15.66
C SER A 66 -24.74 -10.64 -15.83
N ALA A 67 -24.95 -11.79 -15.20
CA ALA A 67 -26.23 -12.48 -15.15
C ALA A 67 -26.28 -13.36 -13.90
N HIS A 68 -27.45 -13.45 -13.26
CA HIS A 68 -27.61 -14.29 -12.06
C HIS A 68 -27.37 -15.77 -12.39
N GLY A 69 -26.25 -16.32 -11.92
CA GLY A 69 -25.79 -17.67 -12.21
C GLY A 69 -24.28 -17.76 -12.25
N LEU A 70 -23.76 -18.94 -12.62
CA LEU A 70 -22.33 -19.20 -12.66
C LEU A 70 -21.94 -19.99 -13.91
N SER A 71 -20.81 -19.65 -14.51
CA SER A 71 -20.15 -20.48 -15.52
C SER A 71 -18.64 -20.23 -15.52
N LEU A 72 -17.86 -21.29 -15.26
CA LEU A 72 -16.40 -21.22 -15.13
C LEU A 72 -15.73 -22.16 -16.14
N MET A 73 -14.86 -21.63 -16.99
CA MET A 73 -13.96 -22.43 -17.82
C MET A 73 -12.65 -22.67 -17.05
N ILE A 74 -12.48 -23.90 -16.54
CA ILE A 74 -11.40 -24.27 -15.63
C ILE A 74 -10.39 -25.16 -16.37
N THR A 75 -9.13 -24.75 -16.44
CA THR A 75 -8.04 -25.48 -17.10
C THR A 75 -7.01 -25.94 -16.08
N ALA A 76 -6.92 -27.25 -15.89
CA ALA A 76 -5.87 -27.92 -15.13
C ALA A 76 -4.61 -28.07 -15.98
N VAL A 77 -3.44 -27.76 -15.41
CA VAL A 77 -2.14 -27.89 -16.09
C VAL A 77 -1.22 -28.80 -15.29
N LYS A 78 -0.63 -29.78 -15.96
CA LYS A 78 0.41 -30.68 -15.40
C LYS A 78 1.45 -30.99 -16.46
N GLY A 79 2.68 -30.54 -16.24
CA GLY A 79 3.72 -30.53 -17.28
C GLY A 79 3.21 -29.82 -18.53
N ASP A 80 3.31 -30.48 -19.69
CA ASP A 80 2.82 -29.96 -20.97
C ASP A 80 1.33 -30.29 -21.24
N GLN A 81 0.68 -31.04 -20.35
CA GLN A 81 -0.72 -31.43 -20.50
C GLN A 81 -1.64 -30.37 -19.91
N ARG A 82 -2.68 -30.00 -20.68
CA ARG A 82 -3.73 -29.07 -20.27
C ARG A 82 -5.07 -29.76 -20.47
N ARG A 83 -5.89 -29.79 -19.42
CA ARG A 83 -7.21 -30.40 -19.40
C ARG A 83 -8.24 -29.36 -19.00
N THR A 84 -9.25 -29.12 -19.84
CA THR A 84 -10.20 -28.03 -19.62
C THR A 84 -11.63 -28.54 -19.42
N MET A 85 -12.27 -28.05 -18.36
CA MET A 85 -13.68 -28.27 -18.03
C MET A 85 -14.46 -26.95 -18.13
N LEU A 86 -15.75 -27.03 -18.45
CA LEU A 86 -16.72 -25.98 -18.19
C LEU A 86 -17.59 -26.38 -16.99
N PHE A 87 -17.47 -25.67 -15.88
CA PHE A 87 -18.28 -25.84 -14.68
C PHE A 87 -19.48 -24.89 -14.75
N ASP A 88 -20.68 -25.43 -14.89
CA ASP A 88 -21.93 -24.72 -15.13
C ASP A 88 -21.94 -23.85 -16.39
N THR A 89 -23.13 -23.39 -16.78
CA THR A 89 -23.40 -22.74 -18.08
C THR A 89 -24.18 -21.44 -17.96
N GLY A 90 -24.42 -20.96 -16.74
CA GLY A 90 -25.17 -19.73 -16.49
C GLY A 90 -26.67 -19.85 -16.80
N PRO A 91 -27.42 -18.74 -16.66
CA PRO A 91 -28.88 -18.72 -16.71
C PRO A 91 -29.48 -18.76 -18.11
N GLU A 92 -28.73 -18.32 -19.13
CA GLU A 92 -29.30 -18.14 -20.47
C GLU A 92 -28.25 -18.33 -21.58
N GLU A 93 -28.71 -18.88 -22.70
CA GLU A 93 -27.89 -19.07 -23.90
C GLU A 93 -27.28 -17.76 -24.43
N SER A 94 -28.05 -16.67 -24.35
CA SER A 94 -27.67 -15.39 -24.97
C SER A 94 -26.51 -14.70 -24.26
N ALA A 95 -26.51 -14.72 -22.92
CA ALA A 95 -25.43 -14.19 -22.10
C ALA A 95 -24.17 -15.05 -22.25
N TRP A 96 -24.31 -16.38 -22.21
CA TRP A 96 -23.18 -17.29 -22.36
C TRP A 96 -22.49 -17.11 -23.72
N GLU A 97 -23.24 -17.12 -24.82
CA GLU A 97 -22.71 -16.90 -26.17
C GLU A 97 -21.98 -15.55 -26.29
N ARG A 98 -22.59 -14.49 -25.76
CA ARG A 98 -22.03 -13.14 -25.81
C ARG A 98 -20.73 -13.04 -25.02
N ASN A 99 -20.68 -13.56 -23.80
CA ASN A 99 -19.50 -13.49 -22.95
C ASN A 99 -18.37 -14.37 -23.48
N ALA A 100 -18.66 -15.60 -23.92
CA ALA A 100 -17.66 -16.47 -24.54
C ALA A 100 -16.97 -15.79 -25.74
N LYS A 101 -17.75 -15.08 -26.58
CA LYS A 101 -17.24 -14.29 -27.71
C LYS A 101 -16.43 -13.08 -27.27
N ARG A 102 -16.93 -12.29 -26.31
CA ARG A 102 -16.27 -11.07 -25.80
C ARG A 102 -14.94 -11.36 -25.12
N LEU A 103 -14.89 -12.44 -24.34
CA LEU A 103 -13.68 -12.93 -23.67
C LEU A 103 -12.69 -13.61 -24.62
N GLN A 104 -13.08 -13.80 -25.89
CA GLN A 104 -12.35 -14.62 -26.87
C GLN A 104 -11.92 -15.96 -26.24
N ALA A 105 -12.85 -16.59 -25.51
CA ALA A 105 -12.57 -17.83 -24.83
C ALA A 105 -12.29 -18.93 -25.86
N ASP A 106 -11.20 -19.69 -25.66
CA ASP A 106 -10.84 -20.81 -26.53
C ASP A 106 -11.69 -22.04 -26.17
N ILE A 107 -13.00 -21.91 -26.41
CA ILE A 107 -14.01 -22.89 -26.00
C ILE A 107 -13.84 -24.26 -26.67
N GLY A 108 -13.10 -24.34 -27.78
CA GLY A 108 -12.75 -25.61 -28.43
C GLY A 108 -11.89 -26.52 -27.55
N LYS A 109 -11.17 -25.95 -26.56
CA LYS A 109 -10.39 -26.71 -25.58
C LYS A 109 -11.23 -27.41 -24.53
N ILE A 110 -12.50 -27.03 -24.33
CA ILE A 110 -13.36 -27.63 -23.30
C ILE A 110 -13.61 -29.10 -23.63
N GLU A 111 -13.15 -30.02 -22.79
CA GLU A 111 -13.30 -31.47 -22.99
C GLU A 111 -14.57 -32.01 -22.34
N THR A 112 -14.98 -31.41 -21.21
CA THR A 112 -16.15 -31.83 -20.44
C THR A 112 -16.88 -30.61 -19.88
N ILE A 113 -18.20 -30.62 -19.95
CA ILE A 113 -19.09 -29.74 -19.20
C ILE A 113 -19.57 -30.51 -17.97
N HIS A 114 -19.48 -29.94 -16.79
CA HIS A 114 -20.08 -30.49 -15.57
C HIS A 114 -21.12 -29.51 -15.04
N LEU A 115 -22.32 -30.01 -14.76
CA LEU A 115 -23.37 -29.26 -14.08
C LEU A 115 -23.35 -29.58 -12.59
N SER A 116 -23.15 -28.55 -11.76
CA SER A 116 -23.12 -28.66 -10.30
C SER A 116 -24.43 -29.20 -9.74
N HIS A 117 -25.56 -28.70 -10.23
CA HIS A 117 -26.91 -29.14 -9.90
C HIS A 117 -27.94 -28.62 -10.93
N TRP A 118 -29.14 -29.22 -10.93
CA TRP A 118 -30.24 -28.81 -11.79
C TRP A 118 -30.92 -27.55 -11.29
N HIS A 119 -30.39 -26.39 -11.64
CA HIS A 119 -31.05 -25.12 -11.41
C HIS A 119 -30.78 -24.20 -12.59
N ARG A 120 -31.81 -23.43 -12.97
CA ARG A 120 -31.83 -22.74 -14.27
C ARG A 120 -30.66 -21.78 -14.47
N ASP A 121 -30.25 -21.10 -13.41
CA ASP A 121 -29.09 -20.19 -13.36
C ASP A 121 -27.73 -20.88 -13.54
N HIS A 122 -27.67 -22.21 -13.53
CA HIS A 122 -26.48 -23.00 -13.83
C HIS A 122 -26.62 -23.78 -15.15
N SER A 123 -27.83 -24.14 -15.58
CA SER A 123 -28.09 -25.02 -16.72
C SER A 123 -28.56 -24.30 -18.00
N GLY A 124 -29.03 -23.07 -17.89
CA GLY A 124 -29.78 -22.40 -18.95
C GLY A 124 -28.97 -22.10 -20.22
N GLY A 125 -27.64 -21.97 -20.12
CA GLY A 125 -26.76 -21.80 -21.28
C GLY A 125 -26.31 -23.11 -21.97
N MET A 126 -26.67 -24.28 -21.42
CA MET A 126 -26.10 -25.58 -21.79
C MET A 126 -26.18 -25.91 -23.28
N LEU A 127 -27.37 -25.79 -23.88
CA LEU A 127 -27.56 -26.20 -25.29
C LEU A 127 -26.72 -25.36 -26.24
N LYS A 128 -26.60 -24.05 -25.97
CA LYS A 128 -25.76 -23.13 -26.73
C LYS A 128 -24.28 -23.43 -26.53
N ALA A 129 -23.87 -23.67 -25.29
CA ALA A 129 -22.49 -24.02 -24.96
C ALA A 129 -22.04 -25.28 -25.72
N VAL A 130 -22.85 -26.36 -25.68
CA VAL A 130 -22.56 -27.61 -26.40
C VAL A 130 -22.41 -27.38 -27.91
N LYS A 131 -23.35 -26.65 -28.54
CA LYS A 131 -23.27 -26.34 -29.98
C LYS A 131 -21.98 -25.61 -30.32
N MET A 132 -21.70 -24.49 -29.63
CA MET A 132 -20.55 -23.65 -29.93
C MET A 132 -19.22 -24.37 -29.66
N ILE A 133 -19.13 -25.18 -28.61
CA ILE A 133 -17.94 -25.99 -28.32
C ILE A 133 -17.71 -27.03 -29.42
N ASN A 134 -18.75 -27.77 -29.81
CA ASN A 134 -18.64 -28.79 -30.87
C ASN A 134 -18.28 -28.18 -32.24
N GLU A 135 -18.85 -27.02 -32.56
CA GLU A 135 -18.49 -26.23 -33.75
C GLU A 135 -17.01 -25.80 -33.70
N ALA A 136 -16.54 -25.27 -32.56
CA ALA A 136 -15.15 -24.87 -32.37
C ALA A 136 -14.16 -26.05 -32.45
N LYS A 137 -14.58 -27.26 -32.02
CA LYS A 137 -13.81 -28.51 -32.13
C LYS A 137 -13.77 -29.10 -33.54
N GLN A 138 -14.49 -28.49 -34.50
CA GLN A 138 -14.62 -28.98 -35.88
C GLN A 138 -15.06 -30.45 -35.95
N GLN A 139 -15.91 -30.88 -35.02
CA GLN A 139 -16.44 -32.26 -34.94
C GLN A 139 -15.39 -33.37 -34.75
N SER A 140 -14.17 -33.05 -34.29
CA SER A 140 -13.12 -34.07 -34.04
C SER A 140 -13.47 -35.02 -32.88
N ASP A 141 -14.14 -34.51 -31.84
CA ASP A 141 -14.79 -35.29 -30.79
C ASP A 141 -15.87 -34.45 -30.08
N SER A 142 -17.08 -34.99 -29.87
CA SER A 142 -18.15 -34.26 -29.17
C SER A 142 -17.83 -34.09 -27.69
N VAL A 143 -18.14 -32.91 -27.14
CA VAL A 143 -17.95 -32.61 -25.72
C VAL A 143 -18.75 -33.55 -24.81
N SER A 144 -18.12 -34.02 -23.73
CA SER A 144 -18.79 -34.79 -22.67
C SER A 144 -19.61 -33.86 -21.78
N VAL A 145 -20.79 -34.29 -21.33
CA VAL A 145 -21.64 -33.51 -20.43
C VAL A 145 -22.00 -34.37 -19.21
N ASP A 146 -21.33 -34.11 -18.08
CA ASP A 146 -21.55 -34.81 -16.81
C ASP A 146 -22.68 -34.17 -16.00
N LEU A 147 -23.70 -34.98 -15.70
CA LEU A 147 -24.96 -34.53 -15.11
C LEU A 147 -25.40 -35.46 -13.98
N HIS A 148 -26.13 -34.92 -13.01
CA HIS A 148 -26.81 -35.75 -12.03
C HIS A 148 -28.05 -36.42 -12.66
N PRO A 149 -28.35 -37.71 -12.39
CA PRO A 149 -29.50 -38.40 -13.00
C PRO A 149 -30.88 -37.90 -12.50
N ASP A 150 -30.96 -37.41 -11.26
CA ASP A 150 -32.22 -36.88 -10.68
C ASP A 150 -32.51 -35.46 -11.19
N ARG A 151 -32.85 -35.35 -12.48
CA ARG A 151 -33.28 -34.11 -13.11
C ARG A 151 -34.74 -33.81 -12.74
N PRO A 152 -35.07 -32.66 -12.12
CA PRO A 152 -36.44 -32.24 -11.93
C PRO A 152 -37.11 -31.85 -13.25
N ASP A 153 -38.43 -31.99 -13.36
CA ASP A 153 -39.16 -31.47 -14.53
C ASP A 153 -39.12 -29.94 -14.55
N TYR A 154 -39.37 -29.34 -13.37
CA TYR A 154 -39.17 -27.93 -13.07
C TYR A 154 -38.76 -27.76 -11.60
N ARG A 155 -37.91 -26.77 -11.32
CA ARG A 155 -37.71 -26.24 -9.97
C ARG A 155 -38.48 -24.94 -9.78
N GLY A 156 -38.72 -24.59 -8.52
CA GLY A 156 -39.43 -23.38 -8.17
C GLY A 156 -39.28 -23.00 -6.71
N ILE A 157 -39.93 -21.89 -6.35
CA ILE A 157 -40.03 -21.42 -4.97
C ILE A 157 -41.52 -21.36 -4.61
N MET A 158 -41.88 -21.91 -3.45
CA MET A 158 -43.25 -21.80 -2.94
C MET A 158 -43.49 -20.39 -2.40
N ALA A 159 -44.19 -19.53 -3.16
CA ALA A 159 -44.59 -18.19 -2.74
C ALA A 159 -45.89 -18.25 -1.89
N SER A 160 -46.89 -17.39 -2.20
CA SER A 160 -48.30 -17.66 -1.86
C SER A 160 -48.88 -18.81 -2.69
N GLU A 161 -48.24 -19.10 -3.82
CA GLU A 161 -48.50 -20.17 -4.76
C GLU A 161 -47.15 -20.65 -5.35
N PRO A 162 -47.08 -21.84 -5.97
CA PRO A 162 -45.86 -22.30 -6.63
C PRO A 162 -45.40 -21.34 -7.73
N VAL A 163 -44.17 -20.84 -7.65
CA VAL A 163 -43.52 -20.06 -8.71
C VAL A 163 -42.46 -20.93 -9.36
N SER A 164 -42.70 -21.34 -10.60
CA SER A 164 -41.76 -22.15 -11.39
C SER A 164 -40.62 -21.30 -11.94
N LEU A 165 -39.41 -21.84 -11.93
CA LEU A 165 -38.32 -21.43 -12.81
C LEU A 165 -38.59 -21.94 -14.24
N GLU A 166 -37.84 -21.42 -15.20
CA GLU A 166 -37.82 -21.99 -16.56
C GLU A 166 -37.27 -23.43 -16.52
N ALA A 167 -37.66 -24.24 -17.50
CA ALA A 167 -37.21 -25.62 -17.60
C ALA A 167 -35.69 -25.71 -17.77
N ASP A 168 -35.06 -26.60 -17.02
CA ASP A 168 -33.73 -27.10 -17.34
C ASP A 168 -33.77 -27.94 -18.63
N PRO A 169 -32.73 -27.89 -19.47
CA PRO A 169 -32.66 -28.72 -20.66
C PRO A 169 -32.76 -30.21 -20.30
N THR A 170 -33.49 -30.96 -21.12
CA THR A 170 -33.58 -32.41 -21.00
C THR A 170 -32.30 -33.08 -21.45
N PHE A 171 -32.07 -34.32 -20.99
CA PHE A 171 -30.97 -35.14 -21.50
C PHE A 171 -31.02 -35.32 -23.03
N ASP A 172 -32.23 -35.46 -23.59
CA ASP A 172 -32.43 -35.65 -25.03
C ASP A 172 -32.16 -34.37 -25.82
N GLU A 173 -32.50 -33.19 -25.30
CA GLU A 173 -32.13 -31.91 -25.93
C GLU A 173 -30.62 -31.72 -25.93
N ILE A 174 -29.93 -32.03 -24.83
CA ILE A 174 -28.46 -31.95 -24.74
C ILE A 174 -27.80 -32.92 -25.73
N ALA A 175 -28.30 -34.16 -25.80
CA ALA A 175 -27.82 -35.15 -26.76
C ALA A 175 -28.13 -34.73 -28.22
N GLY A 176 -29.33 -34.18 -28.46
CA GLY A 176 -29.79 -33.75 -29.77
C GLY A 176 -28.97 -32.59 -30.36
N VAL A 177 -28.35 -31.78 -29.52
CA VAL A 177 -27.41 -30.73 -29.95
C VAL A 177 -25.94 -31.20 -29.98
N GLY A 178 -25.72 -32.50 -29.79
CA GLY A 178 -24.44 -33.17 -29.96
C GLY A 178 -23.62 -33.37 -28.68
N GLY A 179 -24.20 -33.22 -27.49
CA GLY A 179 -23.53 -33.47 -26.22
C GLY A 179 -23.49 -34.97 -25.87
N LYS A 180 -22.36 -35.48 -25.40
CA LYS A 180 -22.27 -36.86 -24.89
C LYS A 180 -22.68 -36.89 -23.42
N VAL A 181 -23.96 -37.13 -23.16
CA VAL A 181 -24.53 -37.16 -21.81
C VAL A 181 -23.97 -38.32 -20.97
N GLN A 182 -23.41 -37.99 -19.81
CA GLN A 182 -22.99 -38.92 -18.77
C GLN A 182 -23.77 -38.62 -17.49
N LYS A 183 -24.31 -39.65 -16.85
CA LYS A 183 -25.17 -39.52 -15.66
C LYS A 183 -24.49 -40.15 -14.46
N ASN A 184 -24.10 -39.34 -13.48
CA ASN A 184 -23.34 -39.80 -12.31
C ASN A 184 -23.86 -39.14 -11.02
N ASP A 185 -24.28 -39.96 -10.05
CA ASP A 185 -24.71 -39.54 -8.70
C ASP A 185 -23.69 -39.87 -7.61
N LYS A 186 -22.61 -40.58 -7.96
CA LYS A 186 -21.52 -40.96 -7.05
C LYS A 186 -20.27 -40.14 -7.33
N ALA A 187 -19.41 -40.04 -6.32
CA ALA A 187 -18.12 -39.39 -6.46
C ALA A 187 -17.25 -40.13 -7.48
N HIS A 188 -16.67 -39.37 -8.41
CA HIS A 188 -15.87 -39.90 -9.52
C HIS A 188 -14.90 -38.83 -10.02
N THR A 189 -13.89 -39.26 -10.78
CA THR A 189 -12.89 -38.36 -11.36
C THR A 189 -13.12 -38.18 -12.85
N ILE A 190 -12.80 -36.99 -13.37
CA ILE A 190 -12.83 -36.69 -14.80
C ILE A 190 -11.48 -36.11 -15.27
N LEU A 191 -11.29 -36.09 -16.58
CA LEU A 191 -10.09 -35.54 -17.23
C LEU A 191 -8.79 -36.13 -16.65
N ASP A 192 -8.71 -37.47 -16.68
CA ASP A 192 -7.58 -38.27 -16.19
C ASP A 192 -7.20 -38.02 -14.72
N GLY A 193 -8.19 -37.77 -13.87
CA GLY A 193 -7.95 -37.52 -12.44
C GLY A 193 -7.55 -36.08 -12.10
N SER A 194 -7.60 -35.16 -13.07
CA SER A 194 -7.34 -33.74 -12.82
C SER A 194 -8.39 -33.10 -11.91
N PHE A 195 -9.63 -33.60 -11.98
CA PHE A 195 -10.75 -33.13 -11.17
C PHE A 195 -11.52 -34.30 -10.58
N SER A 196 -12.06 -34.09 -9.39
CA SER A 196 -13.00 -34.99 -8.71
C SER A 196 -14.32 -34.26 -8.53
N ILE A 197 -15.40 -34.94 -8.92
CA ILE A 197 -16.78 -34.54 -8.69
C ILE A 197 -17.29 -35.32 -7.48
N SER A 198 -17.99 -34.66 -6.55
CA SER A 198 -18.59 -35.34 -5.40
C SER A 198 -19.83 -36.15 -5.78
N GLY A 199 -20.26 -37.01 -4.87
CA GLY A 199 -21.66 -37.43 -4.81
C GLY A 199 -22.49 -36.38 -4.05
N GLU A 200 -23.58 -36.83 -3.44
CA GLU A 200 -24.36 -36.00 -2.50
C GLU A 200 -23.45 -35.43 -1.39
N ILE A 201 -23.54 -34.12 -1.16
CA ILE A 201 -22.78 -33.42 -0.11
C ILE A 201 -23.42 -33.69 1.26
N PRO A 202 -22.69 -34.27 2.24
CA PRO A 202 -23.21 -34.53 3.58
C PRO A 202 -23.49 -33.23 4.36
N ARG A 203 -24.63 -33.16 5.04
CA ARG A 203 -24.99 -32.05 5.94
C ARG A 203 -24.52 -32.37 7.36
N VAL A 204 -23.38 -31.80 7.74
CA VAL A 204 -22.71 -32.05 9.03
C VAL A 204 -22.78 -30.85 9.99
N THR A 205 -23.33 -29.72 9.53
CA THR A 205 -23.60 -28.52 10.34
C THR A 205 -25.10 -28.41 10.67
N PRO A 206 -25.46 -27.91 11.86
CA PRO A 206 -26.87 -27.74 12.23
C PRO A 206 -27.52 -26.47 11.65
N TYR A 207 -26.74 -25.58 11.03
CA TYR A 207 -27.17 -24.25 10.59
C TYR A 207 -27.28 -24.09 9.06
N GLU A 208 -26.68 -24.98 8.26
CA GLU A 208 -26.83 -24.98 6.79
C GLU A 208 -27.93 -26.00 6.38
N ALA A 209 -29.19 -25.56 6.43
CA ALA A 209 -30.36 -26.44 6.38
C ALA A 209 -31.00 -26.63 4.98
N GLY A 210 -30.48 -25.99 3.93
CA GLY A 210 -31.06 -26.05 2.58
C GLY A 210 -31.68 -24.73 2.09
N LEU A 211 -32.25 -24.78 0.90
CA LEU A 211 -32.98 -23.68 0.27
C LEU A 211 -34.38 -23.55 0.88
N ARG A 212 -34.64 -22.44 1.58
CA ARG A 212 -35.97 -22.17 2.16
C ARG A 212 -37.02 -22.12 1.04
N ARG A 213 -38.14 -22.84 1.24
CA ARG A 213 -39.31 -22.85 0.33
C ARG A 213 -39.01 -23.42 -1.06
N GLY A 214 -37.87 -24.08 -1.27
CA GLY A 214 -37.55 -24.78 -2.51
C GLY A 214 -38.58 -25.87 -2.79
N ILE A 215 -39.07 -25.91 -4.03
CA ILE A 215 -40.03 -26.91 -4.51
C ILE A 215 -39.62 -27.44 -5.88
N ARG A 216 -40.03 -28.66 -6.19
CA ARG A 216 -39.88 -29.26 -7.52
C ARG A 216 -41.21 -29.79 -8.03
N TYR A 217 -41.43 -29.68 -9.33
CA TYR A 217 -42.58 -30.26 -10.00
C TYR A 217 -42.27 -31.70 -10.42
N ILE A 218 -43.25 -32.59 -10.22
CA ILE A 218 -43.18 -33.99 -10.62
C ILE A 218 -44.31 -34.27 -11.61
N ALA A 219 -43.98 -34.29 -12.90
CA ALA A 219 -44.97 -34.41 -13.97
C ALA A 219 -45.81 -35.70 -13.86
N SER A 220 -45.22 -36.80 -13.39
CA SER A 220 -45.93 -38.07 -13.20
C SER A 220 -47.02 -38.03 -12.13
N ARG A 221 -46.97 -37.03 -11.24
CA ARG A 221 -47.93 -36.83 -10.14
C ARG A 221 -48.73 -35.54 -10.27
N ASP A 222 -48.41 -34.71 -11.26
CA ASP A 222 -48.95 -33.38 -11.47
C ASP A 222 -48.98 -32.54 -10.17
N ALA A 223 -47.85 -32.55 -9.45
CA ALA A 223 -47.76 -31.95 -8.12
C ALA A 223 -46.43 -31.26 -7.90
N TRP A 224 -46.48 -30.17 -7.13
CA TRP A 224 -45.31 -29.53 -6.54
C TRP A 224 -45.01 -30.15 -5.19
N GLU A 225 -43.76 -30.57 -4.99
CA GLU A 225 -43.28 -31.17 -3.76
C GLU A 225 -42.14 -30.36 -3.18
N GLU A 226 -41.93 -30.50 -1.88
CA GLU A 226 -40.80 -29.88 -1.19
C GLU A 226 -39.48 -30.41 -1.75
N ASP A 227 -38.60 -29.50 -2.16
CA ASP A 227 -37.23 -29.77 -2.63
C ASP A 227 -36.25 -28.79 -1.99
N THR A 228 -36.40 -28.58 -0.68
CA THR A 228 -35.55 -27.67 0.10
C THR A 228 -34.10 -28.13 0.19
N LEU A 229 -33.84 -29.42 -0.05
CA LEU A 229 -32.51 -29.99 0.10
C LEU A 229 -31.68 -29.91 -1.18
N ILE A 230 -32.26 -30.03 -2.39
CA ILE A 230 -31.49 -30.01 -3.64
C ILE A 230 -30.33 -31.03 -3.59
N ARG A 231 -30.69 -32.31 -3.41
CA ARG A 231 -29.73 -33.41 -3.13
C ARG A 231 -28.83 -33.77 -4.31
N ASP A 232 -29.16 -33.30 -5.50
CA ASP A 232 -28.37 -33.43 -6.72
C ASP A 232 -27.17 -32.48 -6.77
N GLU A 233 -27.03 -31.55 -5.81
CA GLU A 233 -25.87 -30.65 -5.74
C GLU A 233 -24.56 -31.39 -5.46
N ARG A 234 -23.59 -31.12 -6.33
CA ARG A 234 -22.25 -31.69 -6.31
C ARG A 234 -21.20 -30.58 -6.39
N LEU A 235 -20.12 -30.77 -5.64
CA LEU A 235 -18.93 -29.93 -5.73
C LEU A 235 -17.91 -30.53 -6.70
N VAL A 236 -17.06 -29.68 -7.26
CA VAL A 236 -15.86 -30.09 -7.99
C VAL A 236 -14.63 -29.70 -7.18
N MET A 237 -13.63 -30.56 -7.15
CA MET A 237 -12.35 -30.26 -6.50
C MET A 237 -11.17 -30.73 -7.35
N CYS A 238 -10.04 -30.05 -7.21
CA CYS A 238 -8.75 -30.50 -7.74
C CYS A 238 -7.65 -30.27 -6.69
N LYS A 239 -6.52 -30.96 -6.88
CA LYS A 239 -5.37 -30.88 -5.98
C LYS A 239 -4.25 -30.09 -6.64
N LEU A 240 -3.92 -28.94 -6.07
CA LEU A 240 -2.88 -28.06 -6.59
C LEU A 240 -1.57 -28.24 -5.85
N LYS A 241 -0.49 -28.39 -6.60
CA LYS A 241 0.83 -28.68 -6.08
C LYS A 241 1.33 -27.62 -5.12
N GLY A 242 1.76 -28.07 -3.95
CA GLY A 242 2.25 -27.20 -2.87
C GLY A 242 1.19 -26.29 -2.24
N LYS A 243 -0.10 -26.44 -2.55
CA LYS A 243 -1.18 -25.59 -2.03
C LYS A 243 -2.29 -26.35 -1.33
N GLY A 244 -2.75 -27.47 -1.90
CA GLY A 244 -3.86 -28.27 -1.35
C GLY A 244 -5.08 -28.31 -2.27
N ILE A 245 -6.27 -28.44 -1.69
CA ILE A 245 -7.51 -28.57 -2.45
C ILE A 245 -8.04 -27.20 -2.89
N VAL A 246 -8.38 -27.07 -4.17
CA VAL A 246 -9.21 -25.98 -4.69
C VAL A 246 -10.61 -26.56 -4.95
N MET A 247 -11.62 -26.01 -4.27
CA MET A 247 -13.02 -26.44 -4.37
C MET A 247 -13.86 -25.43 -5.15
N PHE A 248 -14.70 -25.94 -6.04
CA PHE A 248 -15.71 -25.23 -6.79
C PHE A 248 -17.10 -25.70 -6.37
N THR A 249 -18.01 -24.76 -6.18
CA THR A 249 -19.40 -25.02 -5.78
C THR A 249 -20.36 -24.23 -6.67
N GLY A 250 -21.57 -24.78 -6.87
CA GLY A 250 -22.68 -24.10 -7.55
C GLY A 250 -23.30 -23.05 -6.64
N CYS A 251 -24.54 -23.25 -6.21
CA CYS A 251 -25.20 -22.38 -5.24
C CYS A 251 -24.70 -22.59 -3.81
N SER A 252 -24.30 -23.81 -3.43
CA SER A 252 -24.09 -24.28 -2.06
C SER A 252 -25.38 -24.44 -1.24
N HIS A 253 -26.42 -25.02 -1.83
CA HIS A 253 -27.66 -25.39 -1.12
C HIS A 253 -27.43 -26.37 0.04
N ALA A 254 -26.46 -27.28 -0.08
CA ALA A 254 -26.05 -28.14 1.03
C ALA A 254 -25.26 -27.39 2.12
N GLY A 255 -24.84 -26.14 1.85
CA GLY A 255 -23.99 -25.34 2.73
C GLY A 255 -22.53 -25.35 2.30
N VAL A 256 -21.90 -24.17 2.26
CA VAL A 256 -20.50 -24.02 1.84
C VAL A 256 -19.53 -24.66 2.85
N VAL A 257 -19.87 -24.68 4.14
CA VAL A 257 -19.05 -25.36 5.16
C VAL A 257 -19.16 -26.87 5.03
N ASN A 258 -20.38 -27.38 4.82
CA ASN A 258 -20.62 -28.79 4.55
C ASN A 258 -19.84 -29.27 3.32
N ALA A 259 -19.92 -28.52 2.21
CA ALA A 259 -19.15 -28.80 1.00
C ALA A 259 -17.64 -28.79 1.27
N ALA A 260 -17.13 -27.77 1.97
CA ALA A 260 -15.72 -27.64 2.29
C ALA A 260 -15.18 -28.78 3.17
N LYS A 261 -15.91 -29.16 4.22
CA LYS A 261 -15.58 -30.31 5.08
C LYS A 261 -15.58 -31.61 4.27
N HIS A 262 -16.56 -31.78 3.37
CA HIS A 262 -16.62 -32.95 2.51
C HIS A 262 -15.46 -32.98 1.50
N ALA A 263 -15.08 -31.87 0.90
CA ALA A 263 -13.92 -31.81 0.00
C ALA A 263 -12.60 -32.20 0.70
N VAL A 264 -12.42 -31.80 1.96
CA VAL A 264 -11.26 -32.23 2.79
C VAL A 264 -11.31 -33.74 3.06
N GLU A 265 -12.48 -34.28 3.38
CA GLU A 265 -12.69 -35.73 3.55
C GLU A 265 -12.38 -36.50 2.27
N LEU A 266 -12.94 -36.10 1.13
CA LEU A 266 -12.69 -36.70 -0.18
C LEU A 266 -11.21 -36.60 -0.59
N GLY A 267 -10.54 -35.52 -0.17
CA GLY A 267 -9.12 -35.29 -0.34
C GLY A 267 -8.22 -36.05 0.65
N ASN A 268 -8.76 -37.01 1.42
CA ASN A 268 -8.05 -37.77 2.45
C ASN A 268 -7.34 -36.88 3.48
N GLY A 269 -7.99 -35.79 3.91
CA GLY A 269 -7.43 -34.84 4.86
C GLY A 269 -6.46 -33.81 4.27
N THR A 270 -6.32 -33.76 2.93
CA THR A 270 -5.56 -32.69 2.26
C THR A 270 -6.18 -31.32 2.63
N PRO A 271 -5.38 -30.35 3.11
CA PRO A 271 -5.91 -29.03 3.48
C PRO A 271 -6.63 -28.32 2.32
N LEU A 272 -7.68 -27.59 2.67
CA LEU A 272 -8.39 -26.73 1.74
C LEU A 272 -7.58 -25.44 1.51
N TYR A 273 -7.32 -25.10 0.26
CA TYR A 273 -6.59 -23.88 -0.10
C TYR A 273 -7.52 -22.76 -0.55
N ALA A 274 -8.48 -23.09 -1.41
CA ALA A 274 -9.40 -22.11 -1.99
C ALA A 274 -10.81 -22.68 -2.16
N VAL A 275 -11.82 -21.81 -2.01
CA VAL A 275 -13.22 -22.08 -2.29
C VAL A 275 -13.75 -21.03 -3.26
N MET A 276 -14.33 -21.45 -4.38
CA MET A 276 -14.88 -20.57 -5.40
C MET A 276 -16.30 -20.99 -5.80
N GLY A 277 -17.21 -20.02 -5.92
CA GLY A 277 -18.60 -20.26 -6.34
C GLY A 277 -19.63 -19.54 -5.48
N GLY A 278 -20.89 -19.96 -5.57
CA GLY A 278 -21.99 -19.43 -4.76
C GLY A 278 -21.96 -19.97 -3.34
N PHE A 279 -22.24 -19.12 -2.35
CA PHE A 279 -22.24 -19.50 -0.93
C PHE A 279 -23.66 -19.53 -0.33
N HIS A 280 -24.65 -19.05 -1.08
CA HIS A 280 -26.06 -18.94 -0.68
C HIS A 280 -26.31 -18.22 0.67
N LEU A 281 -25.50 -17.20 0.99
CA LEU A 281 -25.59 -16.44 2.25
C LEU A 281 -26.34 -15.10 2.13
N GLY A 282 -26.82 -14.72 0.94
CA GLY A 282 -27.39 -13.39 0.68
C GLY A 282 -28.65 -13.06 1.49
N ASP A 283 -29.45 -14.08 1.79
CA ASP A 283 -30.70 -14.00 2.57
C ASP A 283 -30.63 -14.82 3.89
N ALA A 284 -29.43 -15.25 4.28
CA ALA A 284 -29.23 -16.06 5.47
C ALA A 284 -29.40 -15.23 6.76
N GLU A 285 -29.93 -15.87 7.81
CA GLU A 285 -30.03 -15.23 9.12
C GLU A 285 -28.63 -14.87 9.66
N PRO A 286 -28.49 -13.78 10.44
CA PRO A 286 -27.19 -13.35 10.97
C PRO A 286 -26.40 -14.44 11.72
N ASP A 287 -27.08 -15.32 12.46
CA ASP A 287 -26.44 -16.42 13.17
C ASP A 287 -25.87 -17.48 12.23
N VAL A 288 -26.54 -17.75 11.09
CA VAL A 288 -26.04 -18.65 10.05
C VAL A 288 -24.77 -18.07 9.45
N ILE A 289 -24.78 -16.78 9.09
CA ILE A 289 -23.60 -16.08 8.54
C ILE A 289 -22.43 -16.14 9.53
N LYS A 290 -22.69 -15.87 10.82
CA LYS A 290 -21.67 -15.90 11.88
C LYS A 290 -21.07 -17.30 12.05
N ASN A 291 -21.90 -18.34 12.10
CA ASN A 291 -21.45 -19.71 12.27
C ASN A 291 -20.69 -20.20 11.03
N THR A 292 -21.21 -19.94 9.83
CA THR A 292 -20.52 -20.21 8.57
C THR A 292 -19.16 -19.53 8.53
N THR A 293 -19.07 -18.24 8.87
CA THR A 293 -17.80 -17.51 8.91
C THR A 293 -16.82 -18.10 9.91
N THR A 294 -17.31 -18.55 11.08
CA THR A 294 -16.47 -19.15 12.12
C THR A 294 -15.87 -20.49 11.65
N ASP A 295 -16.69 -21.36 11.06
CA ASP A 295 -16.23 -22.66 10.58
C ASP A 295 -15.36 -22.53 9.33
N LEU A 296 -15.66 -21.60 8.41
CA LEU A 296 -14.78 -21.31 7.27
C LEU A 296 -13.40 -20.81 7.72
N LYS A 297 -13.34 -19.96 8.76
CA LYS A 297 -12.06 -19.54 9.36
C LYS A 297 -11.31 -20.72 9.99
N ALA A 298 -12.03 -21.64 10.64
CA ALA A 298 -11.41 -22.83 11.26
C ALA A 298 -10.83 -23.81 10.22
N LEU A 299 -11.33 -23.80 8.98
CA LEU A 299 -10.78 -24.59 7.87
C LEU A 299 -9.46 -24.02 7.30
N ASP A 300 -9.06 -22.82 7.70
CA ASP A 300 -7.81 -22.13 7.30
C ASP A 300 -7.55 -22.05 5.78
N ALA A 301 -8.63 -22.03 4.98
CA ALA A 301 -8.50 -21.80 3.54
C ALA A 301 -7.98 -20.37 3.29
N LYS A 302 -7.06 -20.23 2.33
CA LYS A 302 -6.38 -18.97 2.04
C LYS A 302 -7.19 -18.05 1.13
N LEU A 303 -8.09 -18.61 0.32
CA LEU A 303 -8.89 -17.86 -0.64
C LEU A 303 -10.37 -18.26 -0.55
N PHE A 304 -11.24 -17.25 -0.44
CA PHE A 304 -12.68 -17.37 -0.64
C PHE A 304 -13.08 -16.45 -1.78
N LEU A 305 -13.52 -17.03 -2.89
CA LEU A 305 -13.95 -16.35 -4.10
C LEU A 305 -15.46 -16.55 -4.24
N ALA A 306 -16.23 -15.83 -3.42
CA ALA A 306 -17.68 -15.76 -3.59
C ALA A 306 -17.99 -14.95 -4.85
N GLY A 307 -18.85 -15.47 -5.73
CA GLY A 307 -19.15 -14.88 -7.06
C GLY A 307 -19.27 -13.35 -7.02
N THR A 308 -18.36 -12.67 -7.72
CA THR A 308 -18.24 -11.21 -7.75
C THR A 308 -17.54 -10.66 -9.01
N PHE A 309 -16.95 -11.47 -9.92
CA PHE A 309 -16.22 -10.92 -11.07
C PHE A 309 -16.15 -11.85 -12.30
N ILE A 310 -16.50 -11.35 -13.49
CA ILE A 310 -16.20 -12.02 -14.78
C ILE A 310 -14.75 -11.72 -15.17
N ASP A 311 -13.82 -12.58 -14.77
CA ASP A 311 -12.38 -12.45 -15.03
C ASP A 311 -11.69 -13.79 -15.32
N SER A 312 -10.44 -13.74 -15.79
CA SER A 312 -9.55 -14.92 -15.82
C SER A 312 -8.56 -14.92 -14.67
N PHE A 313 -8.44 -16.05 -13.96
CA PHE A 313 -7.55 -16.30 -12.83
C PHE A 313 -6.49 -17.34 -13.20
N VAL A 314 -5.27 -17.19 -12.66
CA VAL A 314 -4.22 -18.21 -12.74
C VAL A 314 -3.70 -18.49 -11.33
N ILE A 315 -3.86 -19.72 -10.85
CA ILE A 315 -3.32 -20.21 -9.58
C ILE A 315 -2.11 -21.12 -9.89
N PRO A 316 -0.87 -20.61 -9.83
CA PRO A 316 0.32 -21.44 -10.06
C PRO A 316 0.54 -22.44 -8.91
N GLY A 317 0.98 -23.65 -9.24
CA GLY A 317 1.32 -24.78 -8.36
C GLY A 317 2.84 -25.00 -8.22
N ARG A 318 3.64 -23.93 -8.32
CA ARG A 318 5.02 -23.99 -7.84
C ARG A 318 5.04 -23.73 -6.34
N ASN A 319 5.92 -24.45 -5.65
CA ASN A 319 6.32 -24.15 -4.29
C ASN A 319 6.60 -22.63 -4.16
N ALA A 320 5.78 -21.92 -3.39
CA ALA A 320 6.39 -21.10 -2.36
C ALA A 320 7.23 -22.11 -1.56
N ALA A 321 8.55 -21.97 -1.60
CA ALA A 321 9.38 -22.76 -0.73
C ALA A 321 8.75 -22.70 0.68
N MET A 322 8.69 -23.84 1.37
CA MET A 322 8.77 -23.82 2.82
C MET A 322 10.14 -23.19 3.17
N GLU A 323 10.27 -21.88 3.00
CA GLU A 323 11.05 -21.10 3.92
C GLU A 323 10.20 -21.03 5.17
N GLN A 324 10.74 -21.59 6.25
CA GLN A 324 10.24 -21.27 7.57
C GLN A 324 10.25 -19.73 7.69
N ASN A 325 9.05 -19.16 7.82
CA ASN A 325 8.67 -17.75 7.75
C ASN A 325 8.69 -17.10 6.34
N PRO A 326 7.52 -16.80 5.73
CA PRO A 326 7.47 -15.76 4.70
C PRO A 326 8.01 -14.44 5.26
N GLU A 327 8.64 -13.63 4.41
CA GLU A 327 9.13 -12.29 4.81
C GLU A 327 7.98 -11.54 5.50
N PRO A 328 8.20 -10.91 6.67
CA PRO A 328 7.11 -10.24 7.39
C PRO A 328 6.58 -9.08 6.55
N SER A 329 5.27 -8.97 6.44
CA SER A 329 4.61 -7.79 5.88
C SER A 329 4.89 -6.56 6.74
N VAL A 330 5.12 -5.42 6.10
CA VAL A 330 5.51 -4.17 6.78
C VAL A 330 4.56 -3.06 6.36
N LEU A 331 3.88 -2.44 7.33
CA LEU A 331 3.13 -1.20 7.14
C LEU A 331 3.96 -0.02 7.66
N ILE A 332 4.43 0.83 6.74
CA ILE A 332 5.17 2.06 7.03
C ILE A 332 4.19 3.22 7.03
N ILE A 333 4.03 3.88 8.18
CA ILE A 333 3.08 4.98 8.38
C ILE A 333 3.86 6.30 8.29
N GLY A 334 3.65 7.03 7.19
CA GLY A 334 4.28 8.29 6.86
C GLY A 334 5.29 8.15 5.72
N GLY A 335 4.96 8.69 4.54
CA GLY A 335 5.76 8.69 3.31
C GLY A 335 6.80 9.82 3.24
N GLY A 336 7.22 10.39 4.37
CA GLY A 336 8.29 11.38 4.43
C GLY A 336 9.68 10.79 4.15
N ILE A 337 10.76 11.45 4.59
CA ILE A 337 12.13 10.98 4.32
C ILE A 337 12.39 9.56 4.86
N PHE A 338 11.98 9.28 6.10
CA PHE A 338 12.28 8.00 6.74
C PHE A 338 11.45 6.89 6.13
N GLY A 339 10.16 7.13 5.88
CA GLY A 339 9.30 6.12 5.26
C GLY A 339 9.67 5.82 3.82
N THR A 340 9.94 6.86 3.01
CA THR A 340 10.40 6.70 1.61
C THR A 340 11.71 5.94 1.56
N SER A 341 12.70 6.35 2.35
CA SER A 341 14.01 5.68 2.39
C SER A 341 13.87 4.24 2.86
N THR A 342 13.10 4.00 3.94
CA THR A 342 12.89 2.65 4.50
C THR A 342 12.25 1.73 3.47
N ALA A 343 11.21 2.19 2.78
CA ALA A 343 10.55 1.40 1.75
C ALA A 343 11.48 1.07 0.57
N TYR A 344 12.24 2.05 0.07
CA TYR A 344 13.21 1.80 -1.00
C TYR A 344 14.24 0.74 -0.58
N HIS A 345 14.85 0.87 0.60
CA HIS A 345 15.85 -0.07 1.09
C HIS A 345 15.30 -1.45 1.43
N LEU A 346 14.09 -1.53 1.98
CA LEU A 346 13.43 -2.81 2.19
C LEU A 346 13.12 -3.48 0.85
N SER A 347 12.67 -2.74 -0.17
CA SER A 347 12.40 -3.29 -1.51
C SER A 347 13.65 -3.83 -2.22
N LEU A 348 14.85 -3.41 -1.80
CA LEU A 348 16.12 -3.96 -2.28
C LEU A 348 16.47 -5.30 -1.62
N GLN A 349 15.94 -5.56 -0.43
CA GLN A 349 16.25 -6.73 0.37
C GLN A 349 15.15 -7.80 0.33
N TYR A 350 13.90 -7.38 0.16
CA TYR A 350 12.73 -8.27 0.09
C TYR A 350 12.74 -9.03 -1.23
N LYS A 351 12.48 -10.33 -1.15
CA LYS A 351 12.18 -11.16 -2.33
C LYS A 351 10.82 -10.78 -2.92
N ASP A 352 9.88 -10.39 -2.05
CA ASP A 352 8.54 -9.95 -2.41
C ASP A 352 8.24 -8.53 -1.89
N PRO A 353 8.59 -7.48 -2.65
CA PRO A 353 8.36 -6.10 -2.22
C PRO A 353 6.89 -5.68 -2.09
N SER A 354 5.91 -6.45 -2.62
CA SER A 354 4.47 -6.13 -2.43
C SER A 354 4.04 -6.23 -0.97
N ARG A 355 4.78 -6.98 -0.16
CA ARG A 355 4.57 -7.11 1.28
C ARG A 355 4.92 -5.84 2.06
N ILE A 356 5.45 -4.81 1.41
CA ILE A 356 5.73 -3.50 1.99
C ILE A 356 4.64 -2.54 1.52
N THR A 357 3.91 -1.96 2.48
CA THR A 357 2.93 -0.90 2.21
C THR A 357 3.34 0.37 2.91
N ILE A 358 3.38 1.49 2.18
CA ILE A 358 3.47 2.83 2.75
C ILE A 358 2.06 3.40 2.85
N LEU A 359 1.72 3.95 4.00
CA LEU A 359 0.48 4.67 4.25
C LEU A 359 0.81 6.13 4.55
N ASP A 360 0.22 7.06 3.81
CA ASP A 360 0.24 8.48 4.16
C ASP A 360 -1.15 9.10 3.95
N ARG A 361 -1.42 10.23 4.61
CA ARG A 361 -2.70 10.92 4.52
C ARG A 361 -2.93 11.55 3.13
N THR A 362 -1.87 11.76 2.36
CA THR A 362 -1.95 12.23 0.96
C THR A 362 -1.18 11.33 0.00
N PRO A 363 -1.43 11.44 -1.32
CA PRO A 363 -0.53 10.90 -2.34
C PRO A 363 0.90 11.42 -2.16
N SER A 364 1.88 10.69 -2.70
CA SER A 364 3.28 11.13 -2.73
C SER A 364 3.47 12.26 -3.75
N PRO A 365 4.26 13.30 -3.43
CA PRO A 365 4.94 13.55 -2.15
C PRO A 365 3.97 14.00 -1.05
N PRO A 366 4.18 13.59 0.21
CA PRO A 366 3.21 13.84 1.27
C PRO A 366 3.08 15.33 1.62
N GLU A 367 1.85 15.75 1.95
CA GLU A 367 1.55 17.10 2.41
C GLU A 367 0.53 17.09 3.56
N PRO A 368 0.77 17.78 4.68
CA PRO A 368 1.99 18.50 5.04
C PRO A 368 3.14 17.55 5.44
N ALA A 369 4.35 17.78 4.92
CA ALA A 369 5.55 17.07 5.37
C ALA A 369 6.80 17.96 5.29
N ALA A 370 7.70 17.87 6.27
CA ALA A 370 8.98 18.61 6.25
C ALA A 370 9.84 18.29 5.01
N SER A 371 9.63 17.10 4.43
CA SER A 371 10.32 16.59 3.24
C SER A 371 9.77 17.14 1.93
N ASN A 372 8.53 17.62 1.91
CA ASN A 372 7.95 18.29 0.75
C ASN A 372 8.29 19.78 0.84
N ASP A 373 9.39 20.20 0.22
CA ASP A 373 9.93 21.56 0.28
C ASP A 373 10.60 21.88 -1.06
N ILE A 374 10.72 23.16 -1.42
CA ILE A 374 11.30 23.54 -2.72
C ILE A 374 12.80 23.25 -2.80
N ASN A 375 13.48 23.18 -1.65
CA ASN A 375 14.89 22.82 -1.56
C ASN A 375 15.31 22.41 -0.14
N LYS A 376 16.42 21.68 0.02
CA LYS A 376 17.05 21.39 1.32
C LYS A 376 18.57 21.36 1.21
N ILE A 377 19.26 21.63 2.33
CA ILE A 377 20.73 21.65 2.40
C ILE A 377 21.29 20.22 2.44
N ILE A 378 22.26 19.93 1.58
CA ILE A 378 23.03 18.68 1.56
C ILE A 378 24.49 19.02 1.91
N ARG A 379 25.01 18.46 3.02
CA ARG A 379 26.32 18.83 3.59
C ARG A 379 26.84 17.81 4.61
N ALA A 380 28.14 17.82 4.88
CA ALA A 380 28.81 16.97 5.88
C ALA A 380 29.34 17.70 7.13
N ASP A 381 29.06 19.00 7.25
CA ASP A 381 29.64 19.88 8.26
C ASP A 381 29.05 19.68 9.67
N TYR A 382 29.52 18.64 10.35
CA TYR A 382 29.10 18.28 11.69
C TYR A 382 30.26 18.36 12.67
N SER A 383 30.00 18.88 13.87
CA SER A 383 30.92 18.77 15.02
C SER A 383 30.92 17.38 15.65
N SER A 384 30.10 16.47 15.13
CA SER A 384 30.07 15.06 15.50
C SER A 384 30.74 14.25 14.39
N PRO A 385 31.86 13.54 14.67
CA PRO A 385 32.49 12.64 13.70
C PRO A 385 31.50 11.62 13.14
N PHE A 386 30.68 11.03 14.01
CA PHE A 386 29.63 10.08 13.67
C PHE A 386 28.67 10.62 12.59
N TYR A 387 28.16 11.85 12.75
CA TYR A 387 27.26 12.44 11.77
C TYR A 387 27.98 12.94 10.50
N CYS A 388 29.25 13.33 10.63
CA CYS A 388 30.08 13.67 9.48
C CYS A 388 30.24 12.45 8.56
N ASP A 389 30.55 11.27 9.13
CA ASP A 389 30.63 10.00 8.41
C ASP A 389 29.34 9.65 7.67
N LEU A 390 28.21 9.68 8.38
CA LEU A 390 26.90 9.40 7.78
C LEU A 390 26.58 10.37 6.65
N ALA A 391 26.97 11.64 6.81
CA ALA A 391 26.66 12.66 5.82
C ALA A 391 27.53 12.52 4.56
N TYR A 392 28.76 12.02 4.69
CA TYR A 392 29.58 11.65 3.55
C TYR A 392 29.02 10.44 2.80
N GLU A 393 28.49 9.43 3.50
CA GLU A 393 27.76 8.32 2.87
C GLU A 393 26.54 8.85 2.07
N ALA A 394 25.79 9.79 2.65
CA ALA A 394 24.67 10.41 1.95
C ALA A 394 25.10 11.28 0.76
N LEU A 395 26.18 12.05 0.89
CA LEU A 395 26.73 12.88 -0.20
C LEU A 395 27.16 12.01 -1.40
N ASP A 396 27.80 10.88 -1.16
CA ASP A 396 28.15 9.92 -2.20
C ASP A 396 26.91 9.43 -2.94
N ALA A 397 25.87 9.05 -2.21
CA ALA A 397 24.59 8.64 -2.80
C ALA A 397 23.93 9.77 -3.61
N TRP A 398 23.90 11.00 -3.09
CA TRP A 398 23.41 12.17 -3.83
C TRP A 398 24.20 12.45 -5.10
N ALA A 399 25.50 12.17 -5.12
CA ALA A 399 26.33 12.41 -6.30
C ALA A 399 26.25 11.28 -7.34
N THR A 400 25.90 10.06 -6.93
CA THR A 400 26.08 8.87 -7.78
C THR A 400 24.78 8.14 -8.14
N TRP A 401 23.74 8.21 -7.30
CA TRP A 401 22.53 7.42 -7.51
C TRP A 401 21.70 7.95 -8.68
N PRO A 402 21.33 7.10 -9.66
CA PRO A 402 20.51 7.50 -10.80
C PRO A 402 19.20 8.19 -10.42
N GLU A 403 18.59 7.78 -9.32
CA GLU A 403 17.31 8.29 -8.84
C GLU A 403 17.41 9.70 -8.22
N LEU A 404 18.61 10.17 -7.86
CA LEU A 404 18.78 11.37 -7.03
C LEU A 404 19.76 12.40 -7.59
N LYS A 405 20.78 11.96 -8.35
CA LYS A 405 21.88 12.81 -8.81
C LYS A 405 21.45 14.05 -9.59
N ASP A 406 20.37 13.94 -10.35
CA ASP A 406 19.87 15.04 -11.19
C ASP A 406 19.16 16.13 -10.36
N PHE A 407 18.91 15.87 -9.07
CA PHE A 407 18.28 16.80 -8.14
C PHE A 407 19.26 17.44 -7.17
N TYR A 408 20.55 17.08 -7.19
CA TYR A 408 21.57 17.60 -6.29
C TYR A 408 22.46 18.65 -6.99
N TYR A 409 22.61 19.80 -6.35
CA TYR A 409 23.35 20.95 -6.84
C TYR A 409 24.46 21.31 -5.84
N ARG A 410 25.70 20.99 -6.22
CA ARG A 410 26.91 21.26 -5.42
C ARG A 410 27.36 22.72 -5.57
N THR A 411 26.58 23.64 -5.02
CA THR A 411 26.85 25.09 -5.05
C THR A 411 27.87 25.54 -4.00
N GLY A 412 28.29 24.63 -3.12
CA GLY A 412 28.94 24.97 -1.87
C GLY A 412 27.97 25.60 -0.87
N TRP A 413 28.48 25.81 0.34
CA TRP A 413 27.81 26.59 1.38
C TRP A 413 28.79 27.54 2.06
N ILE A 414 28.29 28.66 2.58
CA ILE A 414 29.04 29.56 3.43
C ILE A 414 28.37 29.63 4.80
N MET A 415 29.17 29.51 5.85
CA MET A 415 28.74 29.65 7.23
C MET A 415 29.43 30.86 7.86
N LEU A 416 28.62 31.80 8.37
CA LEU A 416 29.11 32.94 9.12
C LEU A 416 29.27 32.53 10.60
N ASP A 417 30.46 32.75 11.14
CA ASP A 417 30.85 32.30 12.46
C ASP A 417 30.56 33.36 13.51
N GLU A 418 29.61 33.08 14.39
CA GLU A 418 29.20 34.00 15.45
C GLU A 418 30.35 34.28 16.42
N GLU A 419 30.48 35.54 16.82
CA GLU A 419 31.36 35.93 17.93
C GLU A 419 31.01 35.12 19.18
N GLY A 420 32.02 34.61 19.87
CA GLY A 420 31.84 33.75 21.05
C GLY A 420 31.40 32.31 20.76
N SER A 421 31.21 31.92 19.49
CA SER A 421 30.99 30.52 19.10
C SER A 421 32.28 29.84 18.63
N ASP A 422 32.46 28.59 19.03
CA ASP A 422 33.52 27.67 18.61
C ASP A 422 33.00 26.56 17.67
N LEU A 423 31.74 26.61 17.24
CA LEU A 423 31.10 25.57 16.43
C LEU A 423 31.85 25.28 15.12
N ALA A 424 32.23 26.32 14.39
CA ALA A 424 32.94 26.18 13.11
C ALA A 424 34.30 25.51 13.28
N GLU A 425 35.03 25.88 14.34
CA GLU A 425 36.31 25.22 14.65
C GLU A 425 36.11 23.75 15.01
N ARG A 426 35.06 23.40 15.77
CA ARG A 426 34.74 21.99 16.04
C ARG A 426 34.40 21.21 14.76
N ILE A 427 33.62 21.79 13.86
CA ILE A 427 33.28 21.18 12.56
C ILE A 427 34.55 20.93 11.75
N ARG A 428 35.38 21.96 11.57
CA ARG A 428 36.60 21.86 10.77
C ARG A 428 37.65 20.96 11.42
N LYS A 429 37.69 20.91 12.75
CA LYS A 429 38.50 19.92 13.47
C LYS A 429 38.08 18.50 13.10
N VAL A 430 36.78 18.20 13.06
CA VAL A 430 36.29 16.88 12.62
C VAL A 430 36.83 16.58 11.23
N PHE A 431 36.69 17.50 10.26
CA PHE A 431 37.24 17.32 8.91
C PHE A 431 38.75 17.04 8.87
N ARG A 432 39.54 17.83 9.61
CA ARG A 432 40.99 17.62 9.75
C ARG A 432 41.34 16.26 10.34
N ASP A 433 40.60 15.83 11.38
CA ASP A 433 40.82 14.55 12.02
C ASP A 433 40.51 13.36 11.08
N ARG A 434 39.67 13.54 10.05
CA ARG A 434 39.43 12.54 8.98
C ARG A 434 40.42 12.65 7.80
N ASN A 435 41.42 13.53 7.89
CA ASN A 435 42.37 13.84 6.82
C ASN A 435 41.73 14.35 5.52
N HIS A 436 40.59 15.03 5.61
CA HIS A 436 39.91 15.65 4.47
C HIS A 436 39.19 16.93 4.93
N ASP A 437 39.89 18.06 4.86
CA ASP A 437 39.33 19.39 5.16
C ASP A 437 39.10 20.16 3.86
N PRO A 438 37.87 20.18 3.33
CA PRO A 438 37.56 20.90 2.11
C PRO A 438 37.33 22.40 2.34
N THR A 439 37.43 22.89 3.58
CA THR A 439 36.97 24.24 3.92
C THR A 439 38.00 25.33 3.63
N GLU A 440 37.51 26.49 3.21
CA GLU A 440 38.31 27.70 2.98
C GLU A 440 37.83 28.84 3.86
N ASP A 441 38.77 29.61 4.41
CA ASP A 441 38.43 30.84 5.14
C ASP A 441 37.88 31.90 4.18
N VAL A 442 36.86 32.63 4.64
CA VAL A 442 36.28 33.76 3.92
C VAL A 442 36.24 34.95 4.87
N LYS A 443 37.01 35.99 4.55
CA LYS A 443 36.94 37.23 5.33
C LYS A 443 35.60 37.90 5.11
N LEU A 444 34.99 38.41 6.19
CA LEU A 444 33.70 39.11 6.13
C LEU A 444 33.72 40.31 5.16
N SER A 445 34.87 40.98 5.02
CA SER A 445 35.05 42.09 4.06
C SER A 445 35.00 41.66 2.59
N GLU A 446 35.19 40.38 2.29
CA GLU A 446 35.23 39.84 0.92
C GLU A 446 33.88 39.28 0.47
N LEU A 447 32.89 39.16 1.37
CA LEU A 447 31.56 38.61 1.08
C LEU A 447 30.86 39.30 -0.10
N ASN A 448 30.99 40.64 -0.19
CA ASN A 448 30.35 41.42 -1.25
C ASN A 448 31.01 41.20 -2.63
N GLN A 449 32.28 40.80 -2.68
CA GLN A 449 33.01 40.60 -3.94
C GLN A 449 32.92 39.16 -4.43
N ARG A 450 32.84 38.20 -3.49
CA ARG A 450 32.69 36.77 -3.79
C ARG A 450 31.24 36.49 -4.22
N TRP A 451 31.05 35.54 -5.14
CA TRP A 451 29.75 35.22 -5.74
C TRP A 451 29.04 36.42 -6.40
N LYS A 452 29.80 37.26 -7.11
CA LYS A 452 29.28 38.33 -7.98
C LYS A 452 28.34 39.33 -7.29
N GLY A 453 28.51 39.61 -6.00
CA GLY A 453 27.66 40.56 -5.27
C GLY A 453 26.38 39.97 -4.68
N VAL A 454 26.18 38.65 -4.75
CA VAL A 454 24.98 38.01 -4.18
C VAL A 454 24.80 38.30 -2.69
N LEU A 455 25.89 38.46 -1.94
CA LEU A 455 25.85 38.76 -0.50
C LEU A 455 25.99 40.25 -0.19
N GLU A 456 25.88 41.12 -1.19
CA GLU A 456 25.97 42.57 -0.99
C GLU A 456 24.93 43.05 0.02
N GLY A 457 25.42 43.77 1.04
CA GLY A 457 24.59 44.35 2.10
C GLY A 457 24.28 43.39 3.25
N THR A 458 24.77 42.14 3.22
CA THR A 458 24.66 41.21 4.37
C THR A 458 25.29 41.84 5.60
N GLU A 459 24.55 41.90 6.70
CA GLU A 459 25.01 42.46 7.96
C GLU A 459 26.00 41.49 8.63
N THR A 460 27.19 41.97 9.00
CA THR A 460 28.26 41.12 9.54
C THR A 460 28.61 41.40 11.00
N ARG A 461 27.97 42.41 11.63
CA ARG A 461 28.13 42.65 13.07
C ARG A 461 27.70 41.42 13.88
N GLY A 462 28.53 41.03 14.84
CA GLY A 462 28.33 39.84 15.67
C GLY A 462 28.88 38.55 15.07
N PHE A 463 29.58 38.62 13.93
CA PHE A 463 30.34 37.53 13.35
C PHE A 463 31.83 37.86 13.36
N LYS A 464 32.66 36.88 13.70
CA LYS A 464 34.11 37.03 13.72
C LYS A 464 34.73 36.77 12.35
N ASP A 465 34.27 35.72 11.67
CA ASP A 465 34.80 35.20 10.40
C ASP A 465 33.68 34.44 9.66
N ALA A 466 34.00 33.88 8.50
CA ALA A 466 33.18 32.89 7.82
C ALA A 466 34.08 31.81 7.18
N TYR A 467 33.51 30.64 6.90
CA TYR A 467 34.17 29.63 6.05
C TYR A 467 33.23 29.14 4.96
N TRP A 468 33.82 28.70 3.84
CA TRP A 468 33.14 28.10 2.72
C TRP A 468 33.51 26.63 2.60
N ASN A 469 32.54 25.77 2.32
CA ASN A 469 32.78 24.37 1.96
C ASN A 469 32.22 24.10 0.54
N PRO A 470 33.07 23.77 -0.44
CA PRO A 470 32.65 23.46 -1.81
C PRO A 470 31.94 22.12 -1.97
N GLU A 471 32.00 21.23 -0.97
CA GLU A 471 31.33 19.91 -1.02
C GLU A 471 29.87 19.97 -0.64
N ALA A 472 29.47 21.03 0.06
CA ALA A 472 28.07 21.27 0.40
C ALA A 472 27.27 21.73 -0.83
N GLY A 473 25.95 21.75 -0.68
CA GLY A 473 25.05 22.23 -1.69
C GLY A 473 23.60 22.09 -1.25
N TRP A 474 22.72 21.97 -2.22
CA TRP A 474 21.29 21.81 -1.99
C TRP A 474 20.68 20.83 -2.99
N CYS A 475 19.47 20.38 -2.71
CA CYS A 475 18.70 19.56 -3.64
C CYS A 475 17.28 20.08 -3.82
N ASP A 476 16.64 19.76 -4.95
CA ASP A 476 15.19 19.88 -5.12
C ASP A 476 14.49 18.80 -4.29
N ALA A 477 13.91 19.20 -3.15
CA ALA A 477 13.54 18.25 -2.11
C ALA A 477 12.21 17.51 -2.37
N THR A 478 11.18 18.20 -2.84
CA THR A 478 9.92 17.56 -3.23
C THR A 478 10.14 16.57 -4.37
N THR A 479 10.90 16.97 -5.38
CA THR A 479 11.13 16.14 -6.56
C THR A 479 12.00 14.92 -6.22
N ALA A 480 13.07 15.09 -5.44
CA ALA A 480 13.92 13.98 -5.02
C ALA A 480 13.19 12.95 -4.14
N THR A 481 12.36 13.42 -3.19
CA THR A 481 11.54 12.52 -2.35
C THR A 481 10.58 11.70 -3.22
N SER A 482 9.91 12.36 -4.17
CA SER A 482 8.99 11.70 -5.10
C SER A 482 9.70 10.69 -6.01
N ALA A 483 10.89 11.03 -6.50
CA ALA A 483 11.68 10.15 -7.37
C ALA A 483 12.08 8.86 -6.64
N LEU A 484 12.56 8.97 -5.40
CA LEU A 484 12.93 7.79 -4.61
C LEU A 484 11.70 6.94 -4.21
N MET A 485 10.58 7.59 -3.90
CA MET A 485 9.30 6.90 -3.65
C MET A 485 8.84 6.13 -4.90
N HIS A 486 8.85 6.76 -6.07
CA HIS A 486 8.50 6.09 -7.33
C HIS A 486 9.44 4.93 -7.63
N ALA A 487 10.74 5.06 -7.31
CA ALA A 487 11.67 3.96 -7.43
C ALA A 487 11.31 2.78 -6.53
N ALA A 488 10.84 3.03 -5.30
CA ALA A 488 10.32 1.97 -4.41
C ALA A 488 9.04 1.32 -4.98
N ILE A 489 8.08 2.13 -5.45
CA ILE A 489 6.82 1.64 -6.05
C ILE A 489 7.09 0.79 -7.30
N ASN A 490 7.99 1.23 -8.18
CA ASN A 490 8.37 0.50 -9.39
C ASN A 490 9.01 -0.87 -9.08
N ARG A 491 9.52 -1.05 -7.86
CA ARG A 491 10.05 -2.33 -7.38
C ARG A 491 8.99 -3.25 -6.76
N GLY A 492 7.76 -2.76 -6.60
CA GLY A 492 6.62 -3.52 -6.09
C GLY A 492 6.06 -3.03 -4.75
N VAL A 493 6.62 -1.98 -4.14
CA VAL A 493 6.08 -1.44 -2.89
C VAL A 493 4.68 -0.85 -3.12
N ASN A 494 3.75 -1.18 -2.23
CA ASN A 494 2.40 -0.64 -2.24
C ASN A 494 2.35 0.76 -1.60
N TYR A 495 1.57 1.69 -2.19
CA TYR A 495 1.29 3.00 -1.60
C TYR A 495 -0.21 3.16 -1.37
N ALA A 496 -0.59 3.40 -0.12
CA ALA A 496 -1.97 3.62 0.32
C ALA A 496 -2.15 5.05 0.80
N VAL A 497 -3.31 5.63 0.47
CA VAL A 497 -3.71 6.95 0.98
C VAL A 497 -4.77 6.77 2.05
N GLY A 498 -4.49 7.30 3.24
CA GLY A 498 -5.40 7.25 4.38
C GLY A 498 -4.78 7.87 5.63
N GLU A 499 -5.61 8.57 6.40
CA GLU A 499 -5.23 9.07 7.71
C GLU A 499 -5.47 8.00 8.78
N VAL A 500 -4.48 7.78 9.65
CA VAL A 500 -4.61 6.83 10.76
C VAL A 500 -5.46 7.46 11.86
N ALA A 501 -6.56 6.79 12.23
CA ALA A 501 -7.38 7.15 13.36
C ALA A 501 -6.92 6.43 14.64
N HIS A 502 -6.77 5.10 14.58
CA HIS A 502 -6.49 4.29 15.77
C HIS A 502 -5.58 3.09 15.50
N PHE A 503 -4.73 2.77 16.48
CA PHE A 503 -4.03 1.48 16.55
C PHE A 503 -4.84 0.50 17.39
N HIS A 504 -5.01 -0.72 16.89
CA HIS A 504 -5.66 -1.80 17.62
C HIS A 504 -4.61 -2.83 18.02
N SER A 505 -4.29 -2.87 19.31
CA SER A 505 -3.38 -3.85 19.91
C SER A 505 -4.12 -5.09 20.39
N ASN A 506 -3.46 -6.24 20.34
CA ASN A 506 -3.87 -7.51 20.93
C ASN A 506 -2.71 -8.09 21.77
N ASP A 507 -2.86 -9.31 22.29
CA ASP A 507 -1.84 -9.98 23.13
C ASP A 507 -0.50 -10.22 22.41
N THR A 508 -0.48 -10.05 21.08
CA THR A 508 0.69 -10.32 20.23
C THR A 508 1.38 -9.10 19.64
N GLY A 509 0.86 -7.89 19.86
CA GLY A 509 1.35 -6.67 19.23
C GLY A 509 0.21 -5.77 18.74
N ILE A 510 0.53 -4.85 17.85
CA ILE A 510 -0.47 -4.21 16.99
C ILE A 510 -1.04 -5.27 16.04
N GLY A 511 -2.36 -5.44 16.04
CA GLY A 511 -3.08 -6.32 15.11
C GLY A 511 -3.57 -5.60 13.87
N SER A 512 -3.97 -4.32 13.98
CA SER A 512 -4.35 -3.50 12.83
C SER A 512 -4.23 -1.99 13.10
N VAL A 513 -4.23 -1.22 12.02
CA VAL A 513 -4.37 0.23 12.01
C VAL A 513 -5.69 0.58 11.36
N GLU A 514 -6.56 1.26 12.10
CA GLU A 514 -7.83 1.81 11.61
C GLU A 514 -7.59 3.20 11.02
N LEU A 515 -8.12 3.42 9.82
CA LEU A 515 -8.10 4.69 9.12
C LEU A 515 -9.33 5.54 9.47
N SER A 516 -9.27 6.86 9.24
CA SER A 516 -10.40 7.79 9.49
C SER A 516 -11.68 7.44 8.72
N ASN A 517 -11.59 6.61 7.67
CA ASN A 517 -12.73 6.08 6.91
C ASN A 517 -13.17 4.68 7.37
N THR A 518 -12.78 4.26 8.59
CA THR A 518 -13.07 2.98 9.25
C THR A 518 -12.47 1.73 8.59
N ARG A 519 -11.70 1.86 7.50
CA ARG A 519 -10.93 0.75 6.92
C ARG A 519 -9.80 0.35 7.87
N HIS A 520 -9.55 -0.95 8.00
CA HIS A 520 -8.41 -1.49 8.73
C HIS A 520 -7.31 -1.98 7.79
N LEU A 521 -6.06 -1.71 8.15
CA LEU A 521 -4.85 -2.25 7.52
C LEU A 521 -4.11 -3.16 8.49
N PHE A 522 -3.53 -4.24 7.97
CA PHE A 522 -2.89 -5.31 8.73
C PHE A 522 -1.45 -5.49 8.24
N ALA A 523 -0.54 -5.79 9.15
CA ALA A 523 0.86 -6.13 8.84
C ALA A 523 1.50 -6.89 10.01
N ASP A 524 2.59 -7.60 9.72
CA ASP A 524 3.39 -8.26 10.74
C ASP A 524 4.23 -7.26 11.54
N LYS A 525 4.69 -6.17 10.89
CA LYS A 525 5.46 -5.07 11.48
C LYS A 525 4.87 -3.72 11.09
N PHE A 526 4.83 -2.80 12.05
CA PHE A 526 4.36 -1.42 11.87
C PHE A 526 5.52 -0.47 12.10
N VAL A 527 5.81 0.40 11.13
CA VAL A 527 6.87 1.41 11.24
C VAL A 527 6.23 2.77 11.28
N VAL A 528 6.35 3.49 12.39
CA VAL A 528 5.89 4.88 12.49
C VAL A 528 7.03 5.79 12.05
N SER A 529 6.84 6.44 10.90
CA SER A 529 7.75 7.43 10.30
C SER A 529 7.03 8.76 10.06
N THR A 530 6.14 9.14 10.98
CA THR A 530 5.23 10.29 10.85
C THR A 530 5.82 11.63 11.29
N GLY A 531 7.14 11.72 11.45
CA GLY A 531 7.83 12.97 11.76
C GLY A 531 7.20 13.69 12.96
N ALA A 532 6.89 14.98 12.81
CA ALA A 532 6.33 15.80 13.90
C ALA A 532 4.99 15.30 14.46
N TRP A 533 4.24 14.46 13.74
CA TRP A 533 2.95 13.91 14.20
C TRP A 533 3.09 12.65 15.07
N THR A 534 4.32 12.17 15.31
CA THR A 534 4.58 10.91 16.03
C THR A 534 3.96 10.92 17.43
N SER A 535 4.18 11.99 18.21
CA SER A 535 3.63 12.10 19.57
C SER A 535 2.11 12.13 19.60
N SER A 536 1.47 12.93 18.74
CA SER A 536 0.00 12.98 18.64
C SER A 536 -0.62 11.64 18.24
N LEU A 537 0.11 10.85 17.44
CA LEU A 537 -0.36 9.58 16.93
C LEU A 537 -0.25 8.45 17.97
N LEU A 538 0.85 8.41 18.74
CA LEU A 538 1.12 7.32 19.67
C LEU A 538 0.64 7.58 21.11
N SER A 539 0.56 8.83 21.56
CA SER A 539 0.11 9.12 22.93
C SER A 539 -1.27 8.52 23.28
N PRO A 540 -2.30 8.56 22.40
CA PRO A 540 -3.59 7.94 22.69
C PRO A 540 -3.55 6.40 22.77
N LEU A 541 -2.62 5.76 22.07
CA LEU A 541 -2.37 4.32 22.18
C LEU A 541 -1.71 4.01 23.53
N GLU A 542 -0.68 4.77 23.88
CA GLU A 542 0.07 4.59 25.12
C GLU A 542 -0.79 4.85 26.37
N ASP A 543 -1.72 5.81 26.29
CA ASP A 543 -2.73 6.06 27.32
C ASP A 543 -3.63 4.85 27.55
N ARG A 544 -4.20 4.28 26.49
CA ARG A 544 -5.08 3.09 26.60
C ARG A 544 -4.35 1.88 27.17
N LEU A 545 -3.05 1.79 26.92
CA LEU A 545 -2.21 0.71 27.42
C LEU A 545 -1.61 1.01 28.81
N ASN A 546 -1.83 2.20 29.37
CA ASN A 546 -1.21 2.65 30.61
C ASN A 546 0.31 2.46 30.59
N ILE A 547 0.98 2.91 29.52
CA ILE A 547 2.44 2.85 29.39
C ILE A 547 3.09 3.73 30.46
N ALA A 548 4.15 3.22 31.10
CA ALA A 548 4.90 3.94 32.12
C ALA A 548 5.52 5.22 31.53
N GLU A 549 5.53 6.32 32.30
CA GLU A 549 5.98 7.64 31.82
C GLU A 549 7.36 7.65 31.16
N THR A 550 8.28 6.80 31.63
CA THR A 550 9.65 6.66 31.08
C THR A 550 9.69 6.02 29.69
N ASP A 551 8.66 5.25 29.36
CA ASP A 551 8.56 4.44 28.13
C ASP A 551 7.56 5.04 27.13
N ARG A 552 7.18 6.31 27.31
CA ARG A 552 6.26 7.02 26.43
C ARG A 552 6.94 7.77 25.30
N ILE A 553 6.25 7.90 24.18
CA ILE A 553 6.78 8.53 22.97
C ILE A 553 7.21 9.98 23.18
N GLU A 554 6.53 10.75 24.04
CA GLU A 554 6.84 12.15 24.26
C GLU A 554 8.18 12.36 24.97
N GLN A 555 8.75 11.33 25.61
CA GLN A 555 10.12 11.36 26.13
C GLN A 555 11.16 11.20 25.02
N GLN A 556 10.77 10.59 23.89
CA GLN A 556 11.67 10.31 22.77
C GLN A 556 11.58 11.35 21.65
N ALA A 557 10.38 11.79 21.28
CA ALA A 557 10.17 12.65 20.12
C ALA A 557 9.10 13.73 20.35
N SER A 558 9.48 14.99 20.18
CA SER A 558 8.58 16.13 20.35
C SER A 558 8.52 16.98 19.08
N ALA A 559 7.33 17.45 18.70
CA ALA A 559 7.16 18.32 17.53
C ALA A 559 7.77 19.70 17.80
N ALA A 560 8.56 20.21 16.88
CA ALA A 560 9.08 21.58 16.90
C ALA A 560 8.86 22.23 15.53
N GLY A 561 8.53 23.52 15.53
CA GLY A 561 8.25 24.30 14.34
C GLY A 561 9.26 25.42 14.11
N VAL A 562 9.44 25.79 12.84
CA VAL A 562 10.15 27.01 12.39
C VAL A 562 9.30 27.78 11.37
N ALA A 563 9.51 29.09 11.27
CA ALA A 563 8.88 29.92 10.24
C ALA A 563 9.77 30.00 8.99
N VAL A 564 9.14 29.88 7.81
CA VAL A 564 9.80 29.90 6.50
C VAL A 564 9.11 30.93 5.60
N ALA A 565 9.92 31.79 4.99
CA ALA A 565 9.49 32.83 4.07
C ALA A 565 10.02 32.56 2.65
N HIS A 566 9.20 32.80 1.64
CA HIS A 566 9.57 32.62 0.23
C HIS A 566 9.40 33.92 -0.54
N TYR A 567 10.45 34.37 -1.22
CA TYR A 567 10.45 35.62 -1.98
C TYR A 567 10.56 35.32 -3.47
N ARG A 568 9.65 35.89 -4.27
CA ARG A 568 9.68 35.71 -5.73
C ARG A 568 10.78 36.55 -6.36
N MET A 569 11.59 35.92 -7.21
CA MET A 569 12.68 36.56 -7.94
C MET A 569 12.29 36.83 -9.40
N SER A 570 12.71 37.97 -9.93
CA SER A 570 12.64 38.26 -11.37
C SER A 570 13.72 37.50 -12.15
N ASP A 571 13.61 37.43 -13.47
CA ASP A 571 14.63 36.79 -14.32
C ASP A 571 16.02 37.43 -14.16
N THR A 572 16.07 38.75 -14.03
CA THR A 572 17.32 39.47 -13.76
C THR A 572 17.92 39.07 -12.41
N GLN A 573 17.09 38.93 -11.38
CA GLN A 573 17.54 38.51 -10.05
C GLN A 573 17.99 37.04 -10.04
N MET A 574 17.29 36.15 -10.75
CA MET A 574 17.71 34.76 -10.91
C MET A 574 19.07 34.65 -11.59
N THR A 575 19.33 35.51 -12.58
CA THR A 575 20.65 35.57 -13.25
C THR A 575 21.73 35.99 -12.26
N HIS A 576 21.46 36.97 -11.41
CA HIS A 576 22.39 37.43 -10.38
C HIS A 576 22.65 36.36 -9.31
N LEU A 577 21.63 35.56 -8.96
CA LEU A 577 21.69 34.47 -7.99
C LEU A 577 22.28 33.15 -8.54
N SER A 578 22.70 33.11 -9.81
CA SER A 578 23.13 31.87 -10.47
C SER A 578 24.35 31.19 -9.84
N GLU A 579 25.23 31.94 -9.17
CA GLU A 579 26.40 31.43 -8.46
C GLU A 579 26.22 31.44 -6.93
N MET A 580 24.99 31.63 -6.45
CA MET A 580 24.71 31.70 -5.02
C MET A 580 25.07 30.38 -4.33
N PRO A 581 25.89 30.39 -3.25
CA PRO A 581 26.06 29.24 -2.38
C PRO A 581 24.87 29.14 -1.42
N VAL A 582 24.74 28.02 -0.71
CA VAL A 582 23.87 27.99 0.48
C VAL A 582 24.44 28.95 1.53
N VAL A 583 23.61 29.80 2.13
CA VAL A 583 24.05 30.81 3.13
C VAL A 583 23.52 30.40 4.51
N VAL A 584 24.42 30.19 5.46
CA VAL A 584 24.10 29.93 6.87
C VAL A 584 24.52 31.13 7.71
N TYR A 585 23.52 31.87 8.20
CA TYR A 585 23.71 33.13 8.90
C TYR A 585 23.78 32.90 10.43
N GLY A 586 24.85 32.22 10.85
CA GLY A 586 25.07 31.83 12.24
C GLY A 586 23.98 30.93 12.79
N GLY A 587 23.42 31.29 13.95
CA GLY A 587 22.28 30.62 14.57
C GLY A 587 20.92 31.25 14.24
N ASN A 588 20.83 32.19 13.29
CA ASN A 588 19.61 32.96 13.06
C ASN A 588 18.78 32.44 11.87
N GLY A 589 19.40 31.76 10.91
CA GLY A 589 18.68 31.22 9.76
C GLY A 589 19.57 30.89 8.57
N GLU A 590 18.93 30.41 7.52
CA GLU A 590 19.58 29.99 6.29
C GLU A 590 18.81 30.42 5.03
N VAL A 591 19.55 30.70 3.95
CA VAL A 591 19.01 30.94 2.62
C VAL A 591 19.60 29.92 1.65
N ILE A 592 18.74 29.33 0.82
CA ILE A 592 19.11 28.30 -0.15
C ILE A 592 18.87 28.85 -1.56
N PRO A 593 19.76 28.56 -2.54
CA PRO A 593 19.57 29.01 -3.92
C PRO A 593 18.17 28.66 -4.46
N PRO A 594 17.54 29.58 -5.20
CA PRO A 594 16.18 29.39 -5.71
C PRO A 594 16.18 28.38 -6.88
N PRO A 595 15.27 27.38 -6.87
CA PRO A 595 15.07 26.52 -8.03
C PRO A 595 14.63 27.36 -9.24
N ALA A 596 15.20 27.08 -10.42
CA ALA A 596 14.88 27.81 -11.65
C ALA A 596 13.39 27.72 -12.04
N GLN A 597 12.76 26.59 -11.68
CA GLN A 597 11.39 26.24 -12.02
C GLN A 597 10.37 27.15 -11.32
N ASN A 598 10.59 27.49 -10.05
CA ASN A 598 9.64 28.29 -9.26
C ASN A 598 10.12 29.71 -8.92
N ARG A 599 11.44 29.97 -9.03
CA ARG A 599 12.07 31.27 -8.77
C ARG A 599 11.79 31.82 -7.37
N LEU A 600 11.66 30.93 -6.39
CA LEU A 600 11.40 31.27 -5.00
C LEU A 600 12.69 31.18 -4.18
N LEU A 601 13.17 32.32 -3.67
CA LEU A 601 14.26 32.38 -2.72
C LEU A 601 13.70 32.10 -1.32
N LYS A 602 14.19 31.04 -0.69
CA LYS A 602 13.68 30.58 0.61
C LYS A 602 14.60 31.01 1.74
N PHE A 603 14.01 31.63 2.76
CA PHE A 603 14.65 31.88 4.05
C PHE A 603 13.96 31.07 5.14
N THR A 604 14.74 30.31 5.92
CA THR A 604 14.26 29.58 7.10
C THR A 604 14.81 30.25 8.34
N ASN A 605 13.94 30.64 9.26
CA ASN A 605 14.32 31.24 10.53
C ASN A 605 14.62 30.13 11.54
N SER A 606 15.82 30.13 12.13
CA SER A 606 16.24 29.09 13.08
C SER A 606 15.58 29.21 14.47
N ASN A 607 14.75 30.23 14.72
CA ASN A 607 14.05 30.41 15.99
C ASN A 607 12.89 29.43 16.16
N THR A 608 13.23 28.23 16.63
CA THR A 608 12.30 27.13 16.89
C THR A 608 11.32 27.39 18.03
N PHE A 609 10.14 26.77 17.95
CA PHE A 609 9.09 26.80 18.98
C PHE A 609 8.39 25.44 19.08
N THR A 610 7.78 25.15 20.23
CA THR A 610 6.84 24.02 20.43
C THR A 610 5.40 24.50 20.36
N ASN A 611 4.43 23.58 20.28
CA ASN A 611 3.01 23.87 20.46
C ASN A 611 2.43 22.82 21.41
N THR A 612 2.67 23.04 22.69
CA THR A 612 2.32 22.06 23.73
C THR A 612 0.84 22.08 24.08
N ILE A 613 0.17 20.94 23.91
CA ILE A 613 -1.19 20.68 24.38
C ILE A 613 -1.18 19.70 25.57
N THR A 614 -2.29 19.63 26.30
CA THR A 614 -2.54 18.60 27.32
C THR A 614 -3.54 17.58 26.77
N THR A 615 -3.17 16.30 26.73
CA THR A 615 -4.04 15.21 26.29
C THR A 615 -5.20 14.99 27.28
N LYS A 616 -6.23 14.21 26.88
CA LYS A 616 -7.36 13.86 27.77
C LYS A 616 -6.92 13.13 29.05
N SER A 617 -5.80 12.42 28.99
CA SER A 617 -5.15 11.69 30.09
C SER A 617 -4.26 12.58 30.97
N GLY A 618 -4.03 13.85 30.61
CA GLY A 618 -3.23 14.81 31.37
C GLY A 618 -1.75 14.89 30.96
N HIS A 619 -1.31 14.12 29.97
CA HIS A 619 0.06 14.18 29.44
C HIS A 619 0.27 15.43 28.58
N ARG A 620 1.50 15.96 28.56
CA ARG A 620 1.86 17.16 27.81
C ARG A 620 2.67 16.78 26.58
N ILE A 621 2.13 17.09 25.40
CA ILE A 621 2.79 16.79 24.12
C ILE A 621 2.83 18.01 23.23
N SER A 622 3.92 18.18 22.48
CA SER A 622 3.96 19.19 21.41
C SER A 622 3.46 18.58 20.12
N VAL A 623 2.54 19.26 19.45
CA VAL A 623 1.90 18.80 18.22
C VAL A 623 1.98 19.87 17.12
N PRO A 624 2.07 19.50 15.84
CA PRO A 624 1.84 20.45 14.75
C PRO A 624 0.46 21.11 14.87
N LEU A 625 0.31 22.31 14.30
CA LEU A 625 -1.01 22.94 14.21
C LEU A 625 -1.97 22.06 13.40
N GLU A 626 -3.21 21.94 13.87
CA GLU A 626 -4.30 21.32 13.10
C GLU A 626 -4.71 22.17 11.90
N GLN A 627 -4.49 23.48 11.98
CA GLN A 627 -4.76 24.45 10.93
C GLN A 627 -3.73 24.35 9.81
N ASP A 628 -4.03 24.97 8.68
CA ASP A 628 -3.12 25.06 7.53
C ASP A 628 -1.73 25.60 7.94
N GLN A 629 -0.68 24.82 7.65
CA GLN A 629 0.72 25.16 7.91
C GLN A 629 1.17 26.45 7.19
N HIS A 630 0.39 27.00 6.26
CA HIS A 630 0.64 28.26 5.57
C HIS A 630 0.18 29.49 6.37
N ILE A 631 -0.59 29.26 7.44
CA ILE A 631 -0.99 30.30 8.38
C ILE A 631 0.14 30.51 9.39
N VAL A 632 0.73 31.71 9.34
CA VAL A 632 1.86 32.13 10.18
C VAL A 632 1.47 33.44 10.84
N SER A 633 1.63 33.55 12.17
CA SER A 633 1.27 34.75 12.92
C SER A 633 2.01 36.00 12.42
N SER A 634 1.40 37.17 12.58
CA SER A 634 2.04 38.42 12.14
C SER A 634 3.35 38.68 12.88
N ARG A 635 3.45 38.24 14.15
CA ARG A 635 4.69 38.30 14.93
C ARG A 635 5.80 37.42 14.34
N LEU A 636 5.51 36.16 14.01
CA LEU A 636 6.48 35.26 13.36
C LEU A 636 6.89 35.77 11.97
N ARG A 637 5.96 36.35 11.21
CA ARG A 637 6.26 36.98 9.92
C ARG A 637 7.21 38.15 10.09
N ARG A 638 6.90 39.09 10.99
CA ARG A 638 7.72 40.29 11.26
C ARG A 638 9.14 39.94 11.69
N GLU A 639 9.34 39.02 12.64
CA GLU A 639 10.70 38.66 13.08
C GLU A 639 11.52 37.96 11.98
N THR A 640 10.85 37.17 11.14
CA THR A 640 11.48 36.44 10.03
C THR A 640 11.85 37.40 8.90
N GLU A 641 10.94 38.30 8.53
CA GLU A 641 11.17 39.37 7.57
C GLU A 641 12.26 40.32 8.05
N GLN A 642 12.23 40.76 9.30
CA GLN A 642 13.24 41.66 9.86
C GLN A 642 14.63 41.05 9.74
N THR A 643 14.77 39.76 10.00
CA THR A 643 16.06 39.06 9.82
C THR A 643 16.45 38.99 8.35
N MET A 644 15.57 38.52 7.47
CA MET A 644 15.87 38.35 6.05
C MET A 644 16.15 39.68 5.32
N VAL A 645 15.29 40.68 5.54
CA VAL A 645 15.27 41.96 4.84
C VAL A 645 16.32 42.92 5.35
N ASP A 646 16.59 42.95 6.67
CA ASP A 646 17.53 43.92 7.21
C ASP A 646 18.94 43.37 7.36
N ARG A 647 19.10 42.04 7.48
CA ARG A 647 20.37 41.43 7.88
C ARG A 647 20.92 40.42 6.89
N VAL A 648 20.11 39.49 6.37
CA VAL A 648 20.65 38.33 5.63
C VAL A 648 20.85 38.63 4.15
N MET A 649 19.80 39.05 3.42
CA MET A 649 19.91 39.36 1.98
C MET A 649 19.06 40.59 1.61
N PRO A 650 19.39 41.79 2.14
CA PRO A 650 18.63 43.02 1.89
C PRO A 650 18.48 43.34 0.41
N THR A 651 19.50 43.10 -0.41
CA THR A 651 19.52 43.37 -1.85
C THR A 651 18.39 42.66 -2.61
N PHE A 652 17.93 41.50 -2.13
CA PHE A 652 16.90 40.70 -2.80
C PHE A 652 15.53 40.76 -2.12
N ALA A 653 15.49 41.04 -0.82
CA ALA A 653 14.27 41.03 -0.02
C ALA A 653 13.69 42.42 0.28
N ARG A 654 14.50 43.49 0.28
CA ARG A 654 14.02 44.84 0.61
C ARG A 654 13.00 45.34 -0.40
N GLY A 655 11.89 45.89 0.12
CA GLY A 655 10.77 46.36 -0.70
C GLY A 655 9.92 45.24 -1.30
N LYS A 656 10.12 43.98 -0.90
CA LYS A 656 9.26 42.85 -1.29
C LYS A 656 8.51 42.31 -0.09
N GLU A 657 7.31 41.84 -0.34
CA GLU A 657 6.59 40.95 0.56
C GLU A 657 6.94 39.50 0.22
N ALA A 658 6.95 38.62 1.23
CA ALA A 658 7.07 37.19 0.98
C ALA A 658 5.84 36.69 0.21
N ALA A 659 6.09 36.03 -0.92
CA ALA A 659 5.06 35.51 -1.81
C ALA A 659 4.25 34.38 -1.16
N TYR A 660 4.85 33.65 -0.21
CA TYR A 660 4.21 32.57 0.52
C TYR A 660 4.98 32.25 1.81
N TRP A 661 4.24 31.76 2.81
CA TRP A 661 4.71 31.47 4.16
C TRP A 661 4.42 30.02 4.54
N ARG A 662 5.26 29.47 5.42
CA ARG A 662 5.04 28.14 5.96
C ARG A 662 5.62 27.97 7.36
N LEU A 663 4.90 27.28 8.24
CA LEU A 663 5.46 26.62 9.42
C LEU A 663 5.98 25.24 9.02
N CYS A 664 7.27 25.02 9.15
CA CYS A 664 7.88 23.71 8.93
C CYS A 664 8.05 22.98 10.26
N TRP A 665 7.39 21.84 10.42
CA TRP A 665 7.41 21.03 11.62
C TRP A 665 8.32 19.82 11.47
N ASP A 666 9.14 19.51 12.48
CA ASP A 666 9.95 18.29 12.56
C ASP A 666 9.79 17.62 13.94
N ALA A 667 10.12 16.33 14.02
CA ALA A 667 10.27 15.63 15.29
C ALA A 667 11.69 15.78 15.81
N ARG A 668 11.82 16.35 17.00
CA ARG A 668 13.10 16.50 17.71
C ARG A 668 13.21 15.44 18.80
N THR A 669 14.35 14.76 18.83
CA THR A 669 14.73 13.88 19.95
C THR A 669 15.58 14.64 20.97
N PRO A 670 15.65 14.22 22.25
CA PRO A 670 16.48 14.88 23.26
C PRO A 670 17.95 15.03 22.84
N THR A 671 18.56 13.94 22.35
CA THR A 671 19.95 13.89 21.89
C THR A 671 20.14 14.39 20.46
N GLN A 672 19.04 14.67 19.74
CA GLN A 672 19.03 14.97 18.32
C GLN A 672 19.57 13.84 17.44
N ASP A 673 19.67 12.63 17.99
CA ASP A 673 19.87 11.43 17.19
C ASP A 673 18.55 10.97 16.55
N TRP A 674 18.62 10.08 15.57
CA TRP A 674 17.43 9.37 15.11
C TRP A 674 16.90 8.45 16.21
N LEU A 675 15.60 8.15 16.17
CA LEU A 675 15.03 7.00 16.87
C LEU A 675 14.72 5.95 15.80
N LEU A 676 15.59 4.95 15.69
CA LEU A 676 15.45 3.79 14.81
C LEU A 676 15.41 2.52 15.66
N ASP A 677 14.29 2.29 16.33
CA ASP A 677 14.17 1.19 17.28
C ASP A 677 12.71 0.73 17.45
N ARG A 678 12.53 -0.38 18.12
CA ARG A 678 11.23 -0.90 18.54
C ARG A 678 10.72 -0.17 19.78
N HIS A 679 9.40 -0.02 19.90
CA HIS A 679 8.79 0.39 21.16
C HIS A 679 9.15 -0.58 22.31
N PRO A 680 9.52 -0.10 23.52
CA PRO A 680 10.02 -0.95 24.60
C PRO A 680 8.95 -1.85 25.24
N ASP A 681 7.68 -1.41 25.25
CA ASP A 681 6.58 -2.20 25.83
C ASP A 681 6.36 -3.54 25.08
N PRO A 682 6.35 -4.69 25.78
CA PRO A 682 6.17 -6.02 25.18
C PRO A 682 4.85 -6.21 24.39
N ARG A 683 3.81 -5.43 24.72
CA ARG A 683 2.51 -5.44 24.02
C ARG A 683 2.57 -4.71 22.68
N LEU A 684 3.64 -3.96 22.43
CA LEU A 684 3.92 -3.23 21.19
C LEU A 684 5.15 -3.80 20.46
N ARG A 685 5.44 -5.09 20.65
CA ARG A 685 6.66 -5.76 20.14
C ARG A 685 6.85 -5.79 18.61
N ASN A 686 5.85 -5.38 17.84
CA ASN A 686 5.93 -5.26 16.38
C ASN A 686 5.77 -3.81 15.89
N LEU A 687 5.80 -2.84 16.81
CA LEU A 687 5.79 -1.42 16.51
C LEU A 687 7.23 -0.87 16.56
N PHE A 688 7.67 -0.30 15.45
CA PHE A 688 8.99 0.27 15.24
C PHE A 688 8.84 1.76 14.93
N LEU A 689 9.87 2.53 15.27
CA LEU A 689 9.93 3.96 15.08
C LEU A 689 11.08 4.27 14.13
N ALA A 690 10.82 5.15 13.15
CA ALA A 690 11.83 5.72 12.27
C ALA A 690 11.62 7.23 12.21
N VAL A 691 12.03 7.93 13.28
CA VAL A 691 11.73 9.35 13.54
C VAL A 691 12.94 10.09 14.10
N GLY A 692 12.75 11.35 14.51
CA GLY A 692 13.82 12.16 15.08
C GLY A 692 14.64 12.92 14.04
N GLY A 693 13.95 13.55 13.08
CA GLY A 693 14.59 14.33 12.02
C GLY A 693 15.47 15.46 12.56
N SER A 694 15.08 16.05 13.70
CA SER A 694 15.82 17.04 14.48
C SER A 694 16.37 18.22 13.67
N PHE A 695 15.68 18.60 12.59
CA PHE A 695 16.02 19.63 11.62
C PHE A 695 17.31 19.40 10.81
N HIS A 696 17.86 18.18 10.79
CA HIS A 696 19.08 17.90 10.02
C HIS A 696 19.01 16.65 9.15
N SER A 697 17.86 15.96 9.10
CA SER A 697 17.82 14.61 8.56
C SER A 697 17.47 14.48 7.07
N TYR A 698 16.97 15.54 6.42
CA TYR A 698 16.54 15.45 5.03
C TYR A 698 17.64 14.90 4.09
N LYS A 699 18.88 15.35 4.30
CA LYS A 699 20.03 14.92 3.50
C LYS A 699 20.27 13.42 3.51
N PHE A 700 19.75 12.69 4.49
CA PHE A 700 19.87 11.24 4.60
C PHE A 700 18.70 10.50 3.94
N LEU A 701 17.84 11.17 3.15
CA LEU A 701 16.85 10.52 2.29
C LEU A 701 17.43 9.30 1.52
N PRO A 702 18.63 9.34 0.94
CA PRO A 702 19.17 8.16 0.26
C PRO A 702 19.55 7.01 1.21
N THR A 703 19.95 7.29 2.46
CA THR A 703 20.64 6.29 3.31
C THR A 703 19.93 5.90 4.60
N ALA A 704 19.03 6.72 5.15
CA ALA A 704 18.40 6.47 6.44
C ALA A 704 17.66 5.12 6.50
N GLY A 705 16.97 4.76 5.43
CA GLY A 705 16.21 3.51 5.30
C GLY A 705 17.07 2.25 5.29
N LYS A 706 18.34 2.34 4.88
CA LYS A 706 19.30 1.23 4.95
C LYS A 706 19.44 0.73 6.38
N TYR A 707 19.53 1.68 7.30
CA TYR A 707 19.69 1.42 8.73
C TYR A 707 18.39 0.91 9.36
N MET A 708 17.25 1.49 8.98
CA MET A 708 15.96 1.01 9.46
C MET A 708 15.65 -0.42 8.95
N ALA A 709 16.03 -0.74 7.71
CA ALA A 709 15.88 -2.08 7.16
C ALA A 709 16.66 -3.12 7.98
N ASN A 710 17.86 -2.79 8.47
CA ASN A 710 18.61 -3.67 9.37
C ASN A 710 17.86 -3.90 10.69
N VAL A 711 17.34 -2.84 11.31
CA VAL A 711 16.54 -2.94 12.55
C VAL A 711 15.34 -3.87 12.34
N LEU A 712 14.60 -3.68 11.25
CA LEU A 712 13.46 -4.53 10.92
C LEU A 712 13.87 -5.98 10.67
N LEU A 713 15.05 -6.24 10.12
CA LEU A 713 15.56 -7.59 9.89
C LEU A 713 16.29 -8.19 11.11
N GLY A 714 16.27 -7.51 12.26
CA GLY A 714 16.93 -7.96 13.49
C GLY A 714 18.45 -7.95 13.39
N ARG A 715 19.01 -7.06 12.55
CA ARG A 715 20.45 -6.91 12.31
C ARG A 715 20.95 -5.63 12.99
N SER A 716 22.14 -5.73 13.58
CA SER A 716 22.86 -4.59 14.15
C SER A 716 23.35 -3.64 13.06
N ASN A 717 23.30 -2.34 13.33
CA ASN A 717 23.96 -1.30 12.53
C ASN A 717 25.39 -1.00 13.03
N GLY A 718 25.87 -1.78 14.01
CA GLY A 718 27.09 -1.54 14.77
C GLY A 718 26.78 -0.86 16.09
N VAL A 719 27.57 -1.18 17.13
CA VAL A 719 27.34 -0.77 18.54
C VAL A 719 27.07 0.73 18.67
N GLU A 720 27.90 1.58 18.05
CA GLU A 720 27.73 3.04 18.12
C GLU A 720 26.39 3.52 17.55
N LYS A 721 25.95 2.96 16.41
CA LYS A 721 24.67 3.33 15.76
C LYS A 721 23.48 2.78 16.52
N ASP A 722 23.56 1.53 16.97
CA ASP A 722 22.49 0.88 17.73
C ASP A 722 22.27 1.60 19.08
N GLU A 723 23.35 1.94 19.79
CA GLU A 723 23.27 2.72 21.03
C GLU A 723 22.75 4.13 20.78
N ALA A 724 23.22 4.82 19.73
CA ALA A 724 22.78 6.17 19.40
C ALA A 724 21.29 6.23 19.06
N TRP A 725 20.77 5.25 18.30
CA TRP A 725 19.41 5.27 17.76
C TRP A 725 18.38 4.46 18.54
N ALA A 726 18.80 3.77 19.60
CA ALA A 726 17.91 3.04 20.51
C ALA A 726 16.96 3.95 21.29
N TRP A 727 15.87 3.35 21.79
CA TRP A 727 14.99 3.99 22.76
C TRP A 727 15.74 4.37 24.05
N LYS A 728 15.60 5.62 24.49
CA LYS A 728 16.33 6.14 25.67
C LYS A 728 15.48 6.01 26.93
N SER A 729 15.89 5.19 27.89
CA SER A 729 15.21 5.02 29.18
C SER A 729 15.42 6.19 30.16
N THR A 730 16.44 7.02 29.93
CA THR A 730 16.69 8.26 30.67
C THR A 730 16.83 9.41 29.70
N ARG A 731 16.22 10.55 30.02
CA ARG A 731 16.36 11.79 29.25
C ARG A 731 17.81 12.27 29.33
N SER A 732 18.62 11.88 28.35
CA SER A 732 20.00 12.36 28.22
C SER A 732 19.95 13.72 27.55
N GLU A 733 20.28 14.77 28.31
CA GLU A 733 20.55 16.10 27.77
C GLU A 733 21.98 16.13 27.21
N GLY A 734 22.25 15.29 26.20
CA GLY A 734 23.51 15.30 25.46
C GLY A 734 23.55 16.47 24.47
N GLY A 735 24.75 17.00 24.21
CA GLY A 735 24.96 18.01 23.16
C GLY A 735 24.68 17.41 21.79
N GLY A 736 23.49 17.68 21.24
CA GLY A 736 23.03 17.06 20.01
C GLY A 736 23.72 17.57 18.74
N ALA A 737 23.40 16.95 17.59
CA ALA A 737 23.99 17.27 16.29
C ALA A 737 23.71 18.71 15.80
N HIS A 738 22.69 19.36 16.36
CA HIS A 738 22.24 20.70 15.99
C HIS A 738 21.67 21.47 17.22
N PRO A 739 22.45 21.76 18.27
CA PRO A 739 21.92 22.19 19.57
C PRO A 739 21.18 23.55 19.50
N LYS A 740 21.46 24.36 18.47
CA LYS A 740 20.83 25.66 18.22
C LYS A 740 19.32 25.57 17.90
N THR A 741 18.83 24.43 17.44
CA THR A 741 17.40 24.20 17.11
C THR A 741 16.60 23.61 18.28
N ALA A 742 17.14 23.64 19.50
CA ALA A 742 16.36 23.36 20.70
C ALA A 742 15.29 24.46 20.88
N PRO A 743 14.00 24.11 20.98
CA PRO A 743 12.93 25.09 21.20
C PRO A 743 13.15 25.85 22.50
N LYS A 744 12.99 27.17 22.45
CA LYS A 744 13.15 28.07 23.61
C LYS A 744 11.86 28.79 24.00
N ARG A 745 10.77 28.55 23.27
CA ARG A 745 9.51 29.28 23.39
C ARG A 745 8.34 28.44 22.89
N GLU A 746 7.13 28.76 23.33
CA GLU A 746 5.89 28.13 22.86
C GLU A 746 5.26 28.96 21.73
N LEU A 747 4.52 28.30 20.86
CA LEU A 747 3.82 28.90 19.73
C LEU A 747 2.82 29.96 20.20
N LYS A 748 2.09 29.69 21.28
CA LYS A 748 1.16 30.64 21.90
C LYS A 748 1.83 31.96 22.30
N ASP A 749 3.11 31.95 22.65
CA ASP A 749 3.84 33.16 23.06
C ASP A 749 4.21 34.05 21.87
N VAL A 750 4.09 33.50 20.66
CA VAL A 750 4.40 34.16 19.38
C VAL A 750 3.21 34.16 18.42
N TRP A 751 2.01 33.82 18.89
CA TRP A 751 0.74 33.89 18.15
C TRP A 751 -0.02 35.15 18.55
N ASP A 752 -0.71 35.80 17.62
CA ASP A 752 -1.45 37.04 17.92
C ASP A 752 -2.80 36.72 18.61
N ASP A 753 -3.22 37.55 19.58
CA ASP A 753 -4.25 37.26 20.59
C ASP A 753 -5.68 36.96 20.07
N ASP A 754 -6.01 37.23 18.80
CA ASP A 754 -7.39 37.12 18.28
C ASP A 754 -7.86 35.69 17.94
N LEU A 755 -6.99 34.68 18.08
CA LEU A 755 -7.32 33.26 17.86
C LEU A 755 -7.12 32.38 19.09
N GLY A 756 -6.72 32.95 20.24
CA GLY A 756 -6.44 32.22 21.48
C GLY A 756 -7.63 31.46 22.09
N SER A 757 -8.83 31.57 21.50
CA SER A 757 -10.01 30.79 21.88
C SER A 757 -10.29 29.57 20.98
N ARG A 758 -9.46 29.31 19.95
CA ARG A 758 -9.61 28.18 19.01
C ARG A 758 -8.32 27.37 18.76
N LEU A 759 -7.23 27.68 19.48
CA LEU A 759 -6.06 26.82 19.65
C LEU A 759 -6.23 26.00 20.93
#